data_AF-A0A6V8R776-F1
#
_entry.id   AF-A0A6V8R776-F1
#
_cell.length_a   1.000
_cell.length_b   1.000
_cell.length_c   1.000
_cell.angle_alpha   90.00
_cell.angle_beta   90.00
_cell.angle_gamma   90.00
#
_symmetry.space_group_name_H-M   'P 1'
#
loop_
_entity.id
_entity.type
_entity.pdbx_description
1 polymer ?
#
loop_
_entity_poly.entity_id
_entity_poly.type
_entity_poly.pdbx_seq_one_letter_code
_entity_poly.pdbx_strand_id
1 'polypeptide(L)'
;MVTPTRITLHGPDAESMNRVLRMFPNHSDYFMRVIFGDEDGQDLALTPNVKNTMIFERYRKVLKDGILVAGRRFEFLGFSHSSLRSHSAWFVAAFVDDSLNLQNNDTIIKSLGDFSDIRIPAKCAARIGQAFSETPYAVPILKCGINIDYIDDVKTADGKRVFSDGVGTISWDAMEEVWDHLPKASSEATCFQVRLGGIKGMLSLDSRLNGKVICVRKESMMKFPSKDQTEMGICDTASKPMRTVLNRQTIKILEDMGTNSEWFIDQQNKALNLLRNVTTTAANTSAFLKYQLVGTTAGLPRLIRYLSTIGIDYRRERFMKSVVDHTILRELRLLKHKARIPVDMGVTLFGVMDETGFLEEGQIYVTFDENHDNIQGRVKRSLKDGTVLVTRSPALHPGDIQLAEMRTPPQGHPLRNLKNCIIFSQKGSRDLPSQLSGGDLDGDLYSVFWDPFVIPKQYFSPADYPRVKPPELDRVVTRDDIADFFVNFMEADILGLIANRHQMMADYCDEGTLSADCVKLAEMHSTAVDYSKTGISVKHQDMPKPPRMRPDFLAPAPPTRLYDRGEIDNIGDPNEDEDDEDGMGMAKYKYYMSLKILGELYRGVDEKKIWAKDVQRPVDMSGPSLWDQLNTHVRTALREEGYSTLDINYMRQIDHAWKIRDL
;
A
#
# COMPACT_ATOMS: atom_id res chain seq x y z
N MET A 1 -21.92 -7.85 -5.07
CA MET A 1 -21.72 -6.43 -5.41
C MET A 1 -23.06 -5.73 -5.44
N VAL A 2 -23.15 -4.56 -4.80
CA VAL A 2 -24.34 -3.71 -4.73
C VAL A 2 -24.08 -2.50 -5.60
N THR A 3 -24.95 -2.28 -6.58
CA THR A 3 -24.85 -1.17 -7.55
C THR A 3 -26.06 -0.25 -7.45
N PRO A 4 -26.07 0.90 -8.15
CA PRO A 4 -27.20 1.82 -8.14
C PRO A 4 -28.53 1.14 -8.51
N THR A 5 -28.51 0.19 -9.46
CA THR A 5 -29.75 -0.41 -9.99
C THR A 5 -29.97 -1.87 -9.57
N ARG A 6 -28.92 -2.61 -9.18
CA ARG A 6 -29.04 -4.06 -8.92
C ARG A 6 -28.12 -4.54 -7.79
N ILE A 7 -28.21 -5.84 -7.52
CA ILE A 7 -27.27 -6.59 -6.68
C ILE A 7 -26.87 -7.81 -7.51
N THR A 8 -25.57 -8.04 -7.67
CA THR A 8 -25.02 -9.20 -8.36
C THR A 8 -24.25 -10.09 -7.38
N LEU A 9 -24.39 -11.40 -7.53
CA LEU A 9 -23.69 -12.40 -6.73
C LEU A 9 -22.48 -12.92 -7.52
N HIS A 10 -21.34 -13.03 -6.84
CA HIS A 10 -20.06 -13.49 -7.40
C HIS A 10 -19.46 -14.55 -6.45
N GLY A 11 -18.49 -15.32 -6.95
CA GLY A 11 -17.82 -16.38 -6.20
C GLY A 11 -18.51 -17.76 -6.29
N PRO A 12 -18.15 -18.70 -5.39
CA PRO A 12 -17.24 -18.52 -4.25
C PRO A 12 -15.79 -18.27 -4.69
N ASP A 13 -15.14 -17.27 -4.10
CA ASP A 13 -13.75 -16.91 -4.34
C ASP A 13 -12.91 -17.14 -3.08
N ALA A 14 -11.61 -17.43 -3.24
CA ALA A 14 -10.69 -17.52 -2.12
C ALA A 14 -10.44 -16.14 -1.49
N GLU A 15 -10.52 -16.06 -0.16
CA GLU A 15 -10.36 -14.83 0.60
C GLU A 15 -9.28 -14.98 1.68
N SER A 16 -8.53 -13.89 1.92
CA SER A 16 -7.57 -13.82 3.03
C SER A 16 -8.29 -13.97 4.37
N MET A 17 -7.72 -14.79 5.26
CA MET A 17 -8.26 -14.95 6.62
C MET A 17 -8.06 -13.67 7.45
N ASN A 18 -9.05 -13.40 8.30
CA ASN A 18 -8.99 -12.39 9.35
C ASN A 18 -9.35 -13.03 10.70
N ARG A 19 -9.33 -12.25 11.79
CA ARG A 19 -9.58 -12.78 13.14
C ARG A 19 -10.98 -13.39 13.25
N VAL A 20 -12.00 -12.70 12.75
CA VAL A 20 -13.40 -13.16 12.84
C VAL A 20 -13.60 -14.47 12.10
N LEU A 21 -13.08 -14.59 10.87
CA LEU A 21 -13.22 -15.82 10.08
C LEU A 21 -12.50 -17.00 10.77
N ARG A 22 -11.35 -16.77 11.42
CA ARG A 22 -10.63 -17.80 12.17
C ARG A 22 -11.33 -18.26 13.45
N MET A 23 -12.21 -17.43 14.04
CA MET A 23 -13.02 -17.84 15.19
C MET A 23 -14.06 -18.90 14.79
N PHE A 24 -14.46 -18.96 13.52
CA PHE A 24 -15.52 -19.82 13.02
C PHE A 24 -15.11 -20.58 11.73
N PRO A 25 -14.07 -21.44 11.79
CA PRO A 25 -13.46 -22.03 10.58
C PRO A 25 -14.41 -22.94 9.78
N ASN A 26 -15.40 -23.55 10.44
CA ASN A 26 -16.39 -24.45 9.82
C ASN A 26 -17.67 -23.74 9.34
N HIS A 27 -17.73 -22.40 9.43
CA HIS A 27 -18.95 -21.62 9.18
C HIS A 27 -18.71 -20.47 8.18
N SER A 28 -17.74 -20.61 7.28
CA SER A 28 -17.39 -19.57 6.30
C SER A 28 -18.55 -19.22 5.36
N ASP A 29 -19.49 -20.15 5.12
CA ASP A 29 -20.70 -19.96 4.30
C ASP A 29 -21.76 -19.03 4.92
N TYR A 30 -21.55 -18.60 6.17
CA TYR A 30 -22.37 -17.60 6.85
C TYR A 30 -21.80 -16.19 6.76
N PHE A 31 -20.61 -16.02 6.19
CA PHE A 31 -19.99 -14.72 5.96
C PHE A 31 -20.06 -14.34 4.48
N MET A 32 -20.31 -13.07 4.21
CA MET A 32 -20.38 -12.53 2.86
C MET A 32 -19.63 -11.21 2.77
N ARG A 33 -18.77 -11.08 1.76
CA ARG A 33 -18.16 -9.80 1.42
C ARG A 33 -19.08 -9.04 0.45
N VAL A 34 -19.42 -7.81 0.81
CA VAL A 34 -20.28 -6.93 0.03
C VAL A 34 -19.46 -5.73 -0.42
N ILE A 35 -19.40 -5.51 -1.74
CA ILE A 35 -18.73 -4.36 -2.38
C ILE A 35 -19.83 -3.43 -2.91
N PHE A 36 -19.68 -2.13 -2.66
CA PHE A 36 -20.56 -1.07 -3.14
C PHE A 36 -19.82 -0.28 -4.21
N GLY A 37 -20.41 -0.16 -5.40
CA GLY A 37 -19.77 0.48 -6.55
C GLY A 37 -20.77 0.79 -7.65
N ASP A 38 -20.30 1.37 -8.74
CA ASP A 38 -21.12 1.64 -9.93
C ASP A 38 -21.35 0.35 -10.76
N GLU A 39 -22.18 0.43 -11.79
CA GLU A 39 -22.59 -0.70 -12.63
C GLU A 39 -21.42 -1.38 -13.37
N ASP A 40 -20.32 -0.67 -13.58
CA ASP A 40 -19.07 -1.15 -14.18
C ASP A 40 -18.07 -1.74 -13.17
N GLY A 41 -18.43 -1.73 -11.88
CA GLY A 41 -17.61 -2.22 -10.78
C GLY A 41 -16.58 -1.23 -10.24
N GLN A 42 -16.54 0.01 -10.74
CA GLN A 42 -15.72 1.08 -10.18
C GLN A 42 -16.40 1.77 -9.01
N ASP A 43 -15.69 2.69 -8.35
CA ASP A 43 -16.29 3.55 -7.34
C ASP A 43 -17.30 4.52 -7.98
N LEU A 44 -18.35 4.86 -7.24
CA LEU A 44 -19.34 5.83 -7.69
C LEU A 44 -18.69 7.22 -7.82
N ALA A 45 -18.74 7.81 -9.02
CA ALA A 45 -18.14 9.11 -9.28
C ALA A 45 -18.82 10.25 -8.50
N LEU A 46 -18.02 11.05 -7.78
CA LEU A 46 -18.47 12.25 -7.08
C LEU A 46 -18.31 13.49 -7.96
N THR A 47 -19.28 13.73 -8.85
CA THR A 47 -19.27 14.90 -9.74
C THR A 47 -19.93 16.10 -9.06
N PRO A 48 -19.33 17.31 -9.06
CA PRO A 48 -19.83 18.49 -8.31
C PRO A 48 -21.30 18.88 -8.57
N ASN A 49 -21.85 18.56 -9.75
CA ASN A 49 -23.21 18.91 -10.16
C ASN A 49 -24.18 17.72 -10.15
N VAL A 50 -23.72 16.53 -9.77
CA VAL A 50 -24.54 15.31 -9.75
C VAL A 50 -24.89 14.95 -8.31
N LYS A 51 -26.20 14.85 -8.02
CA LYS A 51 -26.69 14.44 -6.71
C LYS A 51 -26.90 12.94 -6.65
N ASN A 52 -25.97 12.23 -6.02
CA ASN A 52 -26.03 10.78 -5.82
C ASN A 52 -26.88 10.35 -4.61
N THR A 53 -27.67 11.25 -4.03
CA THR A 53 -28.41 11.02 -2.77
C THR A 53 -29.28 9.77 -2.79
N MET A 54 -29.99 9.49 -3.90
CA MET A 54 -30.83 8.29 -4.00
C MET A 54 -30.01 6.98 -4.02
N ILE A 55 -28.80 7.03 -4.59
CA ILE A 55 -27.89 5.88 -4.66
C ILE A 55 -27.33 5.59 -3.27
N PHE A 56 -26.87 6.63 -2.57
CA PHE A 56 -26.36 6.48 -1.21
C PHE A 56 -27.45 6.06 -0.21
N GLU A 57 -28.69 6.53 -0.37
CA GLU A 57 -29.81 6.06 0.45
C GLU A 57 -30.13 4.57 0.19
N ARG A 58 -30.01 4.12 -1.06
CA ARG A 58 -30.08 2.69 -1.38
C ARG A 58 -28.97 1.90 -0.68
N TYR A 59 -27.73 2.38 -0.70
CA TYR A 59 -26.61 1.70 -0.02
C TYR A 59 -26.82 1.65 1.49
N ARG A 60 -27.28 2.76 2.08
CA ARG A 60 -27.66 2.87 3.49
C ARG A 60 -28.73 1.85 3.87
N LYS A 61 -29.78 1.74 3.04
CA LYS A 61 -30.82 0.73 3.23
C LYS A 61 -30.28 -0.69 3.21
N VAL A 62 -29.38 -1.03 2.27
CA VAL A 62 -28.77 -2.36 2.21
C VAL A 62 -27.93 -2.67 3.46
N LEU A 63 -27.18 -1.69 3.97
CA LEU A 63 -26.39 -1.86 5.20
C LEU A 63 -27.27 -2.08 6.44
N LYS A 64 -28.40 -1.36 6.55
CA LYS A 64 -29.31 -1.46 7.70
C LYS A 64 -30.23 -2.69 7.62
N ASP A 65 -30.76 -2.98 6.44
CA ASP A 65 -31.73 -4.06 6.22
C ASP A 65 -31.04 -5.41 5.93
N GLY A 66 -29.78 -5.43 5.50
CA GLY A 66 -29.13 -6.65 5.06
C GLY A 66 -29.60 -7.17 3.70
N ILE A 67 -29.10 -8.34 3.31
CA ILE A 67 -29.33 -8.96 2.01
C ILE A 67 -29.85 -10.40 2.22
N LEU A 68 -30.96 -10.75 1.57
CA LEU A 68 -31.52 -12.10 1.60
C LEU A 68 -30.94 -12.93 0.45
N VAL A 69 -30.22 -14.02 0.77
CA VAL A 69 -29.65 -14.96 -0.20
C VAL A 69 -29.96 -16.38 0.26
N ALA A 70 -30.56 -17.19 -0.62
CA ALA A 70 -30.87 -18.61 -0.36
C ALA A 70 -31.58 -18.87 0.99
N GLY A 71 -32.52 -17.98 1.39
CA GLY A 71 -33.27 -18.12 2.64
C GLY A 71 -32.55 -17.63 3.89
N ARG A 72 -31.29 -17.16 3.78
CA ARG A 72 -30.52 -16.55 4.88
C ARG A 72 -30.48 -15.04 4.72
N ARG A 73 -30.70 -14.30 5.81
CA ARG A 73 -30.51 -12.85 5.85
C ARG A 73 -29.10 -12.56 6.36
N PHE A 74 -28.29 -11.95 5.51
CA PHE A 74 -26.95 -11.49 5.85
C PHE A 74 -27.04 -10.04 6.28
N GLU A 75 -26.56 -9.74 7.48
CA GLU A 75 -26.60 -8.40 8.08
C GLU A 75 -25.21 -7.79 8.17
N PHE A 76 -25.13 -6.46 8.12
CA PHE A 76 -23.86 -5.74 8.20
C PHE A 76 -23.10 -6.11 9.48
N LEU A 77 -21.84 -6.50 9.32
CA LEU A 77 -20.97 -6.95 10.41
C LEU A 77 -19.87 -5.94 10.74
N GLY A 78 -19.11 -5.50 9.74
CA GLY A 78 -18.00 -4.58 9.94
C GLY A 78 -17.09 -4.47 8.71
N PHE A 79 -16.09 -3.60 8.79
CA PHE A 79 -15.13 -3.38 7.70
C PHE A 79 -13.76 -3.01 8.27
N SER A 80 -12.69 -3.43 7.60
CA SER A 80 -11.34 -2.96 7.91
C SER A 80 -11.09 -1.56 7.31
N HIS A 81 -9.97 -0.93 7.68
CA HIS A 81 -9.58 0.35 7.07
C HIS A 81 -9.39 0.26 5.55
N SER A 82 -8.80 -0.85 5.06
CA SER A 82 -8.67 -1.09 3.61
C SER A 82 -10.02 -1.35 2.96
N SER A 83 -10.93 -2.06 3.65
CA SER A 83 -12.27 -2.34 3.14
C SER A 83 -13.10 -1.05 3.01
N LEU A 84 -13.01 -0.12 3.98
CA LEU A 84 -13.64 1.19 3.89
C LEU A 84 -13.21 1.96 2.64
N ARG A 85 -11.90 1.99 2.36
CA ARG A 85 -11.31 2.68 1.19
C ARG A 85 -11.64 2.01 -0.14
N SER A 86 -11.99 0.73 -0.14
CA SER A 86 -12.46 -0.02 -1.32
C SER A 86 -13.97 -0.20 -1.33
N HIS A 87 -14.69 0.57 -0.51
CA HIS A 87 -16.15 0.53 -0.40
C HIS A 87 -16.71 -0.90 -0.21
N SER A 88 -16.03 -1.69 0.61
CA SER A 88 -16.40 -3.06 0.93
C SER A 88 -16.61 -3.30 2.43
N ALA A 89 -17.46 -4.26 2.76
CA ALA A 89 -17.81 -4.62 4.11
C ALA A 89 -18.13 -6.12 4.24
N TRP A 90 -17.95 -6.65 5.45
CA TRP A 90 -18.38 -7.99 5.82
C TRP A 90 -19.82 -7.97 6.32
N PHE A 91 -20.57 -8.97 5.92
CA PHE A 91 -21.92 -9.28 6.38
C PHE A 91 -21.95 -10.70 6.93
N VAL A 92 -22.86 -10.98 7.85
CA VAL A 92 -23.03 -12.30 8.48
C VAL A 92 -24.49 -12.69 8.58
N ALA A 93 -24.80 -13.95 8.29
CA ALA A 93 -26.09 -14.56 8.60
C ALA A 93 -26.01 -15.29 9.95
N ALA A 94 -27.10 -15.33 10.72
CA ALA A 94 -27.09 -16.02 12.01
C ALA A 94 -26.87 -17.53 11.87
N PHE A 95 -26.08 -18.13 12.76
CA PHE A 95 -25.77 -19.56 12.79
C PHE A 95 -25.55 -20.08 14.21
N VAL A 96 -25.50 -21.39 14.38
CA VAL A 96 -25.10 -22.04 15.65
C VAL A 96 -23.69 -22.57 15.46
N ASP A 97 -22.75 -22.17 16.31
CA ASP A 97 -21.35 -22.58 16.21
C ASP A 97 -21.10 -24.00 16.75
N ASP A 98 -19.86 -24.48 16.61
CA ASP A 98 -19.42 -25.80 17.06
C ASP A 98 -19.57 -26.01 18.59
N SER A 99 -19.68 -24.93 19.36
CA SER A 99 -19.91 -24.93 20.81
C SER A 99 -21.38 -24.76 21.18
N LEU A 100 -22.30 -24.90 20.20
CA LEU A 100 -23.75 -24.77 20.35
C LEU A 100 -24.24 -23.38 20.77
N ASN A 101 -23.46 -22.33 20.49
CA ASN A 101 -23.88 -20.95 20.76
C ASN A 101 -24.46 -20.32 19.49
N LEU A 102 -25.54 -19.57 19.65
CA LEU A 102 -26.08 -18.73 18.58
C LEU A 102 -25.12 -17.57 18.31
N GLN A 103 -24.65 -17.49 17.06
CA GLN A 103 -23.81 -16.42 16.55
C GLN A 103 -24.61 -15.54 15.59
N ASN A 104 -24.47 -14.23 15.76
CA ASN A 104 -25.00 -13.19 14.89
C ASN A 104 -24.08 -11.95 14.95
N ASN A 105 -24.48 -10.84 14.31
CA ASN A 105 -23.69 -9.61 14.35
C ASN A 105 -23.34 -9.15 15.77
N ASP A 106 -24.33 -9.04 16.65
CA ASP A 106 -24.13 -8.53 18.02
C ASP A 106 -23.24 -9.42 18.87
N THR A 107 -23.43 -10.74 18.82
CA THR A 107 -22.63 -11.69 19.61
C THR A 107 -21.19 -11.73 19.14
N ILE A 108 -20.96 -11.70 17.82
CA ILE A 108 -19.62 -11.66 17.24
C ILE A 108 -18.92 -10.38 17.65
N ILE A 109 -19.52 -9.20 17.45
CA ILE A 109 -18.89 -7.92 17.83
C ILE A 109 -18.60 -7.87 19.33
N LYS A 110 -19.53 -8.30 20.19
CA LYS A 110 -19.34 -8.34 21.64
C LYS A 110 -18.20 -9.28 22.07
N SER A 111 -17.94 -10.34 21.31
CA SER A 111 -16.84 -11.26 21.59
C SER A 111 -15.45 -10.65 21.30
N LEU A 112 -15.37 -9.66 20.41
CA LEU A 112 -14.11 -9.02 20.03
C LEU A 112 -13.53 -8.13 21.13
N GLY A 113 -14.38 -7.48 21.92
CA GLY A 113 -13.96 -6.62 23.01
C GLY A 113 -15.04 -5.66 23.46
N ASP A 114 -14.64 -4.72 24.30
CA ASP A 114 -15.51 -3.68 24.83
C ASP A 114 -15.35 -2.37 24.04
N PHE A 115 -16.43 -1.93 23.42
CA PHE A 115 -16.50 -0.69 22.65
C PHE A 115 -17.41 0.34 23.32
N SER A 116 -17.95 0.06 24.51
CA SER A 116 -18.98 0.87 25.13
C SER A 116 -18.53 2.29 25.47
N ASP A 117 -17.23 2.53 25.64
CA ASP A 117 -16.68 3.85 25.94
C ASP A 117 -16.39 4.69 24.69
N ILE A 118 -16.52 4.11 23.50
CA ILE A 118 -16.24 4.81 22.25
C ILE A 118 -17.52 5.48 21.75
N ARG A 119 -17.55 6.81 21.80
CA ARG A 119 -18.71 7.65 21.45
C ARG A 119 -18.68 8.21 20.03
N ILE A 120 -17.61 7.95 19.26
CA ILE A 120 -17.45 8.44 17.89
C ILE A 120 -17.65 7.27 16.92
N PRO A 121 -18.65 7.30 16.02
CA PRO A 121 -18.92 6.19 15.09
C PRO A 121 -17.72 5.78 14.25
N ALA A 122 -17.01 6.75 13.66
CA ALA A 122 -15.80 6.48 12.87
C ALA A 122 -14.72 5.74 13.67
N LYS A 123 -14.46 6.21 14.90
CA LYS A 123 -13.48 5.60 15.81
C LYS A 123 -13.92 4.20 16.23
N CYS A 124 -15.19 4.02 16.56
CA CYS A 124 -15.76 2.73 16.95
C CYS A 124 -15.66 1.72 15.81
N ALA A 125 -16.07 2.11 14.60
CA ALA A 125 -15.93 1.34 13.38
C ALA A 125 -14.48 0.95 13.10
N ALA A 126 -13.55 1.90 13.22
CA ALA A 126 -12.12 1.64 13.05
C ALA A 126 -11.56 0.66 14.11
N ARG A 127 -12.13 0.61 15.32
CA ARG A 127 -11.72 -0.31 16.39
C ARG A 127 -12.25 -1.72 16.18
N ILE A 128 -13.53 -1.85 15.84
CA ILE A 128 -14.15 -3.11 15.40
C ILE A 128 -13.42 -3.65 14.16
N GLY A 129 -13.14 -2.77 13.20
CA GLY A 129 -12.50 -3.05 11.92
C GLY A 129 -11.13 -3.71 12.01
N GLN A 130 -10.46 -3.62 13.17
CA GLN A 130 -9.17 -4.26 13.41
C GLN A 130 -9.26 -5.79 13.35
N ALA A 131 -10.38 -6.37 13.76
CA ALA A 131 -10.61 -7.82 13.68
C ALA A 131 -10.84 -8.31 12.24
N PHE A 132 -11.20 -7.40 11.33
CA PHE A 132 -11.40 -7.65 9.91
C PHE A 132 -10.17 -7.34 9.05
N SER A 133 -9.07 -6.88 9.67
CA SER A 133 -7.79 -6.74 8.98
C SER A 133 -7.29 -8.11 8.51
N GLU A 134 -6.84 -8.15 7.26
CA GLU A 134 -6.15 -9.33 6.73
C GLU A 134 -4.92 -9.61 7.58
N THR A 135 -4.86 -10.82 8.12
CA THR A 135 -3.77 -11.29 8.96
C THR A 135 -3.41 -12.67 8.44
N PRO A 136 -2.52 -12.78 7.43
CA PRO A 136 -2.23 -14.03 6.74
C PRO A 136 -1.74 -15.14 7.67
N TYR A 137 -1.12 -14.75 8.79
CA TYR A 137 -0.60 -15.65 9.80
C TYR A 137 -1.17 -15.34 11.17
N ALA A 138 -1.22 -16.37 12.01
CA ALA A 138 -1.78 -16.32 13.34
C ALA A 138 -0.89 -17.13 14.30
N VAL A 139 -0.54 -16.53 15.43
CA VAL A 139 0.32 -17.13 16.47
C VAL A 139 -0.51 -17.35 17.74
N PRO A 140 -0.69 -18.59 18.20
CA PRO A 140 -1.46 -18.89 19.40
C PRO A 140 -0.65 -18.59 20.68
N ILE A 141 -0.73 -17.34 21.14
CA ILE A 141 0.07 -16.78 22.25
C ILE A 141 0.11 -17.69 23.49
N LEU A 142 -1.07 -18.15 23.95
CA LEU A 142 -1.16 -19.00 25.14
C LEU A 142 -0.52 -20.38 24.95
N LYS A 143 -0.63 -20.97 23.75
CA LYS A 143 -0.05 -22.29 23.45
C LYS A 143 1.46 -22.22 23.33
N CYS A 144 1.99 -21.13 22.78
CA CYS A 144 3.42 -20.87 22.69
C CYS A 144 4.05 -20.49 24.04
N GLY A 145 3.24 -20.22 25.08
CA GLY A 145 3.71 -19.79 26.39
C GLY A 145 4.33 -18.38 26.36
N ILE A 146 3.86 -17.52 25.45
CA ILE A 146 4.33 -16.13 25.34
C ILE A 146 3.56 -15.28 26.35
N ASN A 147 4.29 -14.62 27.25
CA ASN A 147 3.73 -13.68 28.21
C ASN A 147 3.58 -12.27 27.60
N ILE A 148 2.59 -11.52 28.08
CA ILE A 148 2.36 -10.13 27.68
C ILE A 148 2.64 -9.24 28.88
N ASP A 149 3.71 -8.45 28.78
CA ASP A 149 4.06 -7.45 29.78
C ASP A 149 3.62 -6.06 29.29
N TYR A 150 3.09 -5.25 30.21
CA TYR A 150 2.73 -3.87 29.90
C TYR A 150 3.82 -2.92 30.38
N ILE A 151 4.30 -2.08 29.46
CA ILE A 151 5.34 -1.08 29.71
C ILE A 151 4.82 0.32 29.35
N ASP A 152 5.49 1.34 29.87
CA ASP A 152 5.12 2.73 29.62
C ASP A 152 5.59 3.20 28.23
N ASP A 153 4.84 4.15 27.68
CA ASP A 153 5.27 4.90 26.50
C ASP A 153 6.44 5.83 26.82
N VAL A 154 7.39 5.93 25.88
CA VAL A 154 8.51 6.87 25.97
C VAL A 154 8.07 8.22 25.42
N LYS A 155 8.15 9.25 26.27
CA LYS A 155 7.59 10.58 25.99
C LYS A 155 8.57 11.69 26.33
N THR A 156 8.30 12.88 25.80
CA THR A 156 8.91 14.11 26.32
C THR A 156 8.57 14.33 27.79
N ALA A 157 9.38 15.12 28.50
CA ALA A 157 9.16 15.43 29.91
C ALA A 157 7.78 16.10 30.18
N ASP A 158 7.23 16.81 29.19
CA ASP A 158 5.89 17.41 29.26
C ASP A 158 4.75 16.49 28.80
N GLY A 159 5.08 15.26 28.36
CA GLY A 159 4.13 14.25 27.90
C GLY A 159 3.44 14.54 26.58
N LYS A 160 3.79 15.62 25.87
CA LYS A 160 3.08 16.04 24.64
C LYS A 160 3.47 15.26 23.40
N ARG A 161 4.68 14.71 23.34
CA ARG A 161 5.17 13.89 22.22
C ARG A 161 5.50 12.49 22.72
N VAL A 162 5.20 11.50 21.90
CA VAL A 162 5.33 10.07 22.20
C VAL A 162 6.28 9.46 21.17
N PHE A 163 7.48 9.08 21.59
CA PHE A 163 8.51 8.50 20.73
C PHE A 163 8.22 7.03 20.38
N SER A 164 7.44 6.36 21.22
CA SER A 164 7.09 4.95 21.09
C SER A 164 5.69 4.69 20.53
N ASP A 165 5.04 5.69 19.90
CA ASP A 165 3.62 5.62 19.53
C ASP A 165 3.36 4.43 18.59
N GLY A 166 2.76 3.37 19.12
CA GLY A 166 2.39 2.19 18.35
C GLY A 166 3.44 1.09 18.24
N VAL A 167 4.58 1.16 18.94
CA VAL A 167 5.62 0.12 18.91
C VAL A 167 5.89 -0.49 20.29
N GLY A 168 5.94 -1.83 20.34
CA GLY A 168 6.36 -2.63 21.48
C GLY A 168 7.58 -3.48 21.16
N THR A 169 7.98 -4.34 22.09
CA THR A 169 9.12 -5.23 21.92
C THR A 169 8.76 -6.70 22.04
N ILE A 170 9.59 -7.56 21.48
CA ILE A 170 9.48 -9.02 21.58
C ILE A 170 10.86 -9.59 21.91
N SER A 171 10.90 -10.57 22.80
CA SER A 171 12.14 -11.27 23.16
C SER A 171 12.57 -12.25 22.07
N TRP A 172 13.83 -12.70 22.15
CA TRP A 172 14.33 -13.72 21.21
C TRP A 172 13.55 -15.03 21.32
N ASP A 173 13.31 -15.53 22.54
CA ASP A 173 12.60 -16.80 22.73
C ASP A 173 11.14 -16.76 22.23
N ALA A 174 10.47 -15.60 22.33
CA ALA A 174 9.13 -15.43 21.76
C ALA A 174 9.17 -15.27 20.23
N MET A 175 10.24 -14.69 19.68
CA MET A 175 10.46 -14.57 18.24
C MET A 175 10.53 -15.94 17.56
N GLU A 176 11.24 -16.90 18.17
CA GLU A 176 11.38 -18.27 17.64
C GLU A 176 10.01 -18.96 17.50
N GLU A 177 9.14 -18.81 18.50
CA GLU A 177 7.75 -19.30 18.43
C GLU A 177 6.94 -18.64 17.30
N VAL A 178 7.16 -17.35 17.04
CA VAL A 178 6.49 -16.65 15.94
C VAL A 178 7.00 -17.18 14.58
N TRP A 179 8.31 -17.42 14.42
CA TRP A 179 8.89 -17.91 13.18
C TRP A 179 8.34 -19.28 12.74
N ASP A 180 7.99 -20.15 13.69
CA ASP A 180 7.39 -21.46 13.40
C ASP A 180 6.01 -21.36 12.72
N HIS A 181 5.35 -20.21 12.82
CA HIS A 181 4.05 -19.93 12.20
C HIS A 181 4.16 -19.14 10.90
N LEU A 182 5.37 -18.78 10.48
CA LEU A 182 5.66 -17.99 9.29
C LEU A 182 6.23 -18.87 8.16
N PRO A 183 6.08 -18.44 6.89
CA PRO A 183 6.75 -19.13 5.79
C PRO A 183 8.27 -19.02 5.95
N LYS A 184 9.02 -19.98 5.40
CA LYS A 184 10.50 -20.00 5.43
C LYS A 184 11.17 -18.72 4.92
N ALA A 185 10.50 -17.96 4.04
CA ALA A 185 11.02 -16.69 3.54
C ALA A 185 10.97 -15.55 4.59
N SER A 186 10.19 -15.72 5.66
CA SER A 186 9.99 -14.74 6.73
C SER A 186 10.48 -15.24 8.09
N SER A 187 11.09 -16.43 8.17
CA SER A 187 11.54 -17.07 9.43
C SER A 187 12.79 -16.44 10.05
N GLU A 188 13.20 -15.26 9.59
CA GLU A 188 14.29 -14.46 10.19
C GLU A 188 13.88 -13.00 10.41
N ALA A 189 12.61 -12.65 10.19
CA ALA A 189 12.12 -11.30 10.38
C ALA A 189 12.16 -10.94 11.87
N THR A 190 12.65 -9.74 12.21
CA THR A 190 12.80 -9.29 13.60
C THR A 190 11.86 -8.15 13.98
N CYS A 191 11.00 -7.73 13.04
CA CYS A 191 9.93 -6.79 13.29
C CYS A 191 8.62 -7.30 12.65
N PHE A 192 7.52 -7.16 13.38
CA PHE A 192 6.19 -7.61 12.96
C PHE A 192 5.15 -6.53 13.15
N GLN A 193 4.27 -6.35 12.17
CA GLN A 193 3.03 -5.61 12.37
C GLN A 193 1.96 -6.57 12.88
N VAL A 194 1.39 -6.29 14.05
CA VAL A 194 0.57 -7.26 14.79
C VAL A 194 -0.81 -6.71 15.18
N ARG A 195 -1.74 -7.64 15.38
CA ARG A 195 -3.05 -7.45 16.03
C ARG A 195 -3.24 -8.51 17.10
N LEU A 196 -3.57 -8.09 18.32
CA LEU A 196 -3.84 -9.00 19.44
C LEU A 196 -5.00 -8.45 20.27
N GLY A 197 -6.21 -8.93 19.98
CA GLY A 197 -7.44 -8.37 20.53
C GLY A 197 -7.53 -6.86 20.25
N GLY A 198 -7.54 -6.06 21.33
CA GLY A 198 -7.55 -4.60 21.24
C GLY A 198 -6.20 -3.94 20.96
N ILE A 199 -5.10 -4.70 20.91
CA ILE A 199 -3.73 -4.21 20.70
C ILE A 199 -3.43 -4.16 19.20
N LYS A 200 -2.92 -3.02 18.74
CA LYS A 200 -2.38 -2.81 17.39
C LYS A 200 -1.03 -2.12 17.48
N GLY A 201 -0.07 -2.60 16.70
CA GLY A 201 1.16 -1.87 16.47
C GLY A 201 2.26 -2.72 15.83
N MET A 202 3.49 -2.25 15.97
CA MET A 202 4.70 -3.01 15.66
C MET A 202 5.24 -3.70 16.91
N LEU A 203 5.86 -4.87 16.74
CA LEU A 203 6.75 -5.49 17.72
C LEU A 203 8.14 -5.61 17.09
N SER A 204 9.17 -5.11 17.78
CA SER A 204 10.57 -5.22 17.36
C SER A 204 11.39 -6.04 18.35
N LEU A 205 12.37 -6.80 17.85
CA LEU A 205 13.28 -7.56 18.71
C LEU A 205 13.99 -6.65 19.73
N ASP A 206 13.89 -7.02 21.00
CA ASP A 206 14.82 -6.57 22.04
C ASP A 206 15.55 -7.77 22.62
N SER A 207 16.79 -7.97 22.17
CA SER A 207 17.62 -9.11 22.59
C SER A 207 18.11 -9.04 24.04
N ARG A 208 17.74 -7.99 24.79
CA ARG A 208 18.02 -7.87 26.23
C ARG A 208 16.94 -8.51 27.09
N LEU A 209 15.76 -8.79 26.51
CA LEU A 209 14.66 -9.46 27.19
C LEU A 209 14.96 -10.95 27.38
N ASN A 210 14.54 -11.50 28.53
CA ASN A 210 14.73 -12.91 28.87
C ASN A 210 13.38 -13.64 28.90
N GLY A 211 13.37 -14.90 28.46
CA GLY A 211 12.15 -15.72 28.39
C GLY A 211 11.25 -15.34 27.23
N LYS A 212 10.09 -15.98 27.11
CA LYS A 212 9.09 -15.74 26.05
C LYS A 212 8.16 -14.60 26.44
N VAL A 213 8.46 -13.38 26.00
CA VAL A 213 7.69 -12.20 26.37
C VAL A 213 7.52 -11.22 25.20
N ILE A 214 6.35 -10.61 25.12
CA ILE A 214 6.11 -9.39 24.35
C ILE A 214 5.78 -8.25 25.31
N CYS A 215 6.40 -7.09 25.10
CA CYS A 215 6.13 -5.89 25.88
C CYS A 215 5.26 -4.93 25.07
N VAL A 216 4.10 -4.60 25.61
CA VAL A 216 3.07 -3.78 24.97
C VAL A 216 2.95 -2.45 25.69
N ARG A 217 2.97 -1.36 24.92
CA ARG A 217 2.72 -0.01 25.42
C ARG A 217 1.24 0.26 25.45
N LYS A 218 0.65 0.16 26.64
CA LYS A 218 -0.82 0.13 26.78
C LYS A 218 -1.48 1.40 26.24
N GLU A 219 -0.92 2.58 26.51
CA GLU A 219 -1.53 3.85 26.12
C GLU A 219 -1.53 4.05 24.60
N SER A 220 -0.41 3.83 23.92
CA SER A 220 -0.34 3.98 22.47
C SER A 220 -0.88 2.77 21.70
N MET A 221 -0.72 1.53 22.16
CA MET A 221 -1.07 0.33 21.39
C MET A 221 -2.46 -0.26 21.70
N MET A 222 -2.98 -0.15 22.93
CA MET A 222 -4.30 -0.71 23.30
C MET A 222 -5.41 0.23 22.87
N LYS A 223 -6.08 -0.10 21.77
CA LYS A 223 -7.09 0.77 21.16
C LYS A 223 -8.49 0.60 21.76
N PHE A 224 -8.75 -0.55 22.39
CA PHE A 224 -9.96 -0.88 23.16
C PHE A 224 -9.69 -2.06 24.11
N PRO A 225 -10.41 -2.22 25.23
CA PRO A 225 -10.25 -3.39 26.09
C PRO A 225 -10.77 -4.66 25.42
N SER A 226 -10.02 -5.76 25.50
CA SER A 226 -10.46 -7.06 24.98
C SER A 226 -9.94 -8.20 25.84
N LYS A 227 -10.75 -9.24 26.00
CA LYS A 227 -10.35 -10.51 26.60
C LYS A 227 -9.85 -11.51 25.56
N ASP A 228 -10.01 -11.21 24.28
CA ASP A 228 -9.56 -12.06 23.18
C ASP A 228 -8.06 -11.84 22.88
N GLN A 229 -7.21 -12.31 23.79
CA GLN A 229 -5.75 -12.29 23.66
C GLN A 229 -5.19 -13.69 23.39
N THR A 230 -6.00 -14.56 22.79
CA THR A 230 -5.65 -15.97 22.56
C THR A 230 -4.71 -16.16 21.37
N GLU A 231 -4.79 -15.27 20.38
CA GLU A 231 -4.10 -15.37 19.11
C GLU A 231 -3.64 -13.98 18.64
N MET A 232 -2.38 -13.90 18.24
CA MET A 232 -1.80 -12.71 17.62
C MET A 232 -1.79 -12.87 16.11
N GLY A 233 -2.55 -12.03 15.40
CA GLY A 233 -2.52 -11.96 13.94
C GLY A 233 -1.32 -11.13 13.46
N ILE A 234 -0.55 -11.69 12.53
CA ILE A 234 0.54 -10.98 11.85
C ILE A 234 -0.03 -10.37 10.57
N CYS A 235 0.00 -9.04 10.47
CA CYS A 235 -0.42 -8.30 9.28
C CYS A 235 0.69 -8.33 8.22
N ASP A 236 1.92 -8.02 8.64
CA ASP A 236 3.09 -8.01 7.78
C ASP A 236 4.38 -8.25 8.60
N THR A 237 5.46 -8.58 7.90
CA THR A 237 6.76 -8.92 8.47
C THR A 237 7.85 -8.10 7.79
N ALA A 238 8.81 -7.58 8.56
CA ALA A 238 10.03 -6.98 8.03
C ALA A 238 11.02 -8.04 7.49
N SER A 239 10.54 -8.90 6.59
CA SER A 239 11.29 -10.03 6.03
C SER A 239 12.28 -9.61 4.95
N LYS A 240 12.00 -8.52 4.23
CA LYS A 240 12.83 -8.02 3.13
C LYS A 240 12.74 -6.49 3.03
N PRO A 241 13.80 -5.81 2.55
CA PRO A 241 13.71 -4.39 2.27
C PRO A 241 12.74 -4.12 1.12
N MET A 242 12.02 -3.00 1.19
CA MET A 242 11.17 -2.55 0.10
C MET A 242 11.93 -1.52 -0.74
N ARG A 243 11.76 -1.63 -2.04
CA ARG A 243 12.32 -0.66 -2.99
C ARG A 243 11.65 0.69 -2.81
N THR A 244 12.44 1.75 -2.68
CA THR A 244 11.92 3.11 -2.75
C THR A 244 11.62 3.50 -4.19
N VAL A 245 10.44 4.09 -4.38
CA VAL A 245 10.05 4.75 -5.62
C VAL A 245 9.67 6.19 -5.29
N LEU A 246 10.13 7.12 -6.11
CA LEU A 246 9.60 8.46 -6.13
C LEU A 246 8.15 8.41 -6.61
N ASN A 247 7.37 9.37 -6.15
CA ASN A 247 6.06 9.69 -6.67
C ASN A 247 5.99 11.19 -6.94
N ARG A 248 4.91 11.64 -7.59
CA ARG A 248 4.74 13.05 -7.96
C ARG A 248 4.87 14.02 -6.79
N GLN A 249 4.35 13.66 -5.62
CA GLN A 249 4.31 14.54 -4.46
C GLN A 249 5.71 14.69 -3.85
N THR A 250 6.42 13.57 -3.66
CA THR A 250 7.82 13.59 -3.20
C THR A 250 8.73 14.35 -4.17
N ILE A 251 8.56 14.16 -5.50
CA ILE A 251 9.33 14.91 -6.50
C ILE A 251 9.05 16.41 -6.39
N LYS A 252 7.78 16.79 -6.25
CA LYS A 252 7.40 18.20 -6.16
C LYS A 252 7.99 18.87 -4.91
N ILE A 253 7.96 18.20 -3.76
CA ILE A 253 8.57 18.73 -2.52
C ILE A 253 10.08 18.87 -2.69
N LEU A 254 10.78 17.82 -3.17
CA LEU A 254 12.23 17.88 -3.38
C LEU A 254 12.64 18.96 -4.41
N GLU A 255 11.84 19.16 -5.47
CA GLU A 255 12.01 20.27 -6.41
C GLU A 255 11.97 21.62 -5.70
N ASP A 256 10.96 21.86 -4.85
CA ASP A 256 10.81 23.12 -4.12
C ASP A 256 11.86 23.29 -3.00
N MET A 257 12.40 22.18 -2.48
CA MET A 257 13.60 22.19 -1.61
C MET A 257 14.89 22.46 -2.42
N GLY A 258 14.84 22.48 -3.75
CA GLY A 258 15.96 22.83 -4.62
C GLY A 258 16.90 21.68 -4.95
N THR A 259 16.43 20.43 -4.88
CA THR A 259 17.17 19.25 -5.41
C THR A 259 17.43 19.42 -6.91
N ASN A 260 18.61 19.01 -7.37
CA ASN A 260 19.01 19.15 -8.78
C ASN A 260 18.10 18.31 -9.71
N SER A 261 17.54 18.93 -10.75
CA SER A 261 16.66 18.27 -11.74
C SER A 261 17.34 17.10 -12.45
N GLU A 262 18.64 17.20 -12.72
CA GLU A 262 19.42 16.16 -13.40
C GLU A 262 19.40 14.83 -12.63
N TRP A 263 19.30 14.87 -11.30
CA TRP A 263 19.20 13.66 -10.50
C TRP A 263 17.93 12.87 -10.82
N PHE A 264 16.77 13.54 -10.90
CA PHE A 264 15.50 12.89 -11.24
C PHE A 264 15.52 12.30 -12.65
N ILE A 265 16.09 13.06 -13.58
CA ILE A 265 16.23 12.66 -14.99
C ILE A 265 17.14 11.43 -15.10
N ASP A 266 18.26 11.39 -14.36
CA ASP A 266 19.15 10.22 -14.30
C ASP A 266 18.42 8.98 -13.74
N GLN A 267 17.67 9.11 -12.64
CA GLN A 267 16.89 8.00 -12.08
C GLN A 267 15.84 7.48 -13.08
N GLN A 268 15.14 8.38 -13.78
CA GLN A 268 14.21 7.98 -14.84
C GLN A 268 14.93 7.28 -15.99
N ASN A 269 16.07 7.81 -16.45
CA ASN A 269 16.85 7.23 -17.54
C ASN A 269 17.38 5.84 -17.20
N LYS A 270 17.83 5.60 -15.97
CA LYS A 270 18.19 4.26 -15.48
C LYS A 270 17.00 3.30 -15.60
N ALA A 271 15.81 3.71 -15.18
CA ALA A 271 14.60 2.90 -15.27
C ALA A 271 14.19 2.63 -16.73
N LEU A 272 14.24 3.64 -17.61
CA LEU A 272 13.95 3.50 -19.03
C LEU A 272 14.96 2.58 -19.72
N ASN A 273 16.25 2.71 -19.42
CA ASN A 273 17.29 1.85 -19.99
C ASN A 273 17.11 0.39 -19.59
N LEU A 274 16.65 0.10 -18.37
CA LEU A 274 16.26 -1.25 -17.98
C LEU A 274 15.11 -1.75 -18.87
N LEU A 275 14.04 -0.97 -19.00
CA LEU A 275 12.83 -1.34 -19.76
C LEU A 275 13.12 -1.59 -21.25
N ARG A 276 13.96 -0.76 -21.89
CA ARG A 276 14.38 -0.93 -23.29
C ARG A 276 15.12 -2.24 -23.55
N ASN A 277 15.80 -2.76 -22.52
CA ASN A 277 16.64 -3.94 -22.62
C ASN A 277 15.97 -5.25 -22.17
N VAL A 278 14.73 -5.21 -21.67
CA VAL A 278 14.03 -6.39 -21.13
C VAL A 278 13.92 -7.52 -22.14
N THR A 279 13.50 -7.21 -23.37
CA THR A 279 13.25 -8.20 -24.43
C THR A 279 14.48 -8.53 -25.27
N THR A 280 15.66 -7.97 -24.92
CA THR A 280 16.92 -8.24 -25.65
C THR A 280 17.39 -9.68 -25.50
N THR A 281 17.23 -10.25 -24.31
CA THR A 281 17.60 -11.65 -24.03
C THR A 281 16.58 -12.28 -23.09
N ALA A 282 16.45 -13.61 -23.15
CA ALA A 282 15.63 -14.34 -22.18
C ALA A 282 16.14 -14.18 -20.74
N ALA A 283 17.45 -13.97 -20.56
CA ALA A 283 18.03 -13.67 -19.26
C ALA A 283 17.53 -12.32 -18.72
N ASN A 284 17.51 -11.27 -19.55
CA ASN A 284 16.98 -9.96 -19.17
C ASN A 284 15.49 -10.03 -18.87
N THR A 285 14.70 -10.75 -19.69
CA THR A 285 13.27 -10.94 -19.46
C THR A 285 13.04 -11.67 -18.13
N SER A 286 13.75 -12.78 -17.89
CA SER A 286 13.67 -13.51 -16.62
C SER A 286 14.07 -12.64 -15.44
N ALA A 287 15.13 -11.85 -15.56
CA ALA A 287 15.57 -10.96 -14.49
C ALA A 287 14.51 -9.89 -14.21
N PHE A 288 13.94 -9.29 -15.24
CA PHE A 288 12.88 -8.29 -15.14
C PHE A 288 11.60 -8.85 -14.51
N LEU A 289 11.11 -10.02 -14.92
CA LEU A 289 9.92 -10.62 -14.31
C LEU A 289 10.15 -10.97 -12.83
N LYS A 290 11.33 -11.50 -12.48
CA LYS A 290 11.72 -11.67 -11.06
C LYS A 290 11.75 -10.34 -10.34
N TYR A 291 12.33 -9.33 -10.97
CA TYR A 291 12.42 -7.97 -10.46
C TYR A 291 11.04 -7.37 -10.21
N GLN A 292 10.04 -7.68 -11.03
CA GLN A 292 8.66 -7.21 -10.87
C GLN A 292 7.75 -8.17 -10.08
N LEU A 293 8.31 -9.29 -9.58
CA LEU A 293 7.57 -10.36 -8.89
C LEU A 293 6.42 -10.96 -9.73
N VAL A 294 6.56 -10.97 -11.06
CA VAL A 294 5.53 -11.48 -11.97
C VAL A 294 5.83 -12.94 -12.33
N GLY A 295 4.87 -13.82 -12.02
CA GLY A 295 4.94 -15.25 -12.35
C GLY A 295 6.06 -16.01 -11.63
N THR A 296 6.64 -15.46 -10.56
CA THR A 296 7.75 -16.06 -9.81
C THR A 296 7.33 -17.37 -9.13
N THR A 297 6.15 -17.38 -8.50
CA THR A 297 5.59 -18.56 -7.83
C THR A 297 5.28 -19.68 -8.84
N ALA A 298 4.77 -19.32 -10.01
CA ALA A 298 4.52 -20.25 -11.12
C ALA A 298 5.81 -20.66 -11.87
N GLY A 299 6.98 -20.14 -11.50
CA GLY A 299 8.25 -20.48 -12.15
C GLY A 299 8.44 -19.90 -13.56
N LEU A 300 7.60 -18.96 -14.01
CA LEU A 300 7.64 -18.38 -15.35
C LEU A 300 9.03 -17.81 -15.74
N PRO A 301 9.73 -17.03 -14.89
CA PRO A 301 11.07 -16.56 -15.22
C PRO A 301 12.08 -17.71 -15.44
N ARG A 302 11.97 -18.78 -14.64
CA ARG A 302 12.84 -19.96 -14.77
C ARG A 302 12.54 -20.70 -16.08
N LEU A 303 11.27 -20.83 -16.44
CA LEU A 303 10.85 -21.43 -17.70
C LEU A 303 11.38 -20.65 -18.91
N ILE A 304 11.23 -19.32 -18.94
CA ILE A 304 11.76 -18.46 -20.00
C ILE A 304 13.27 -18.68 -20.18
N ARG A 305 14.02 -18.73 -19.07
CA ARG A 305 15.46 -18.98 -19.11
C ARG A 305 15.77 -20.39 -19.63
N TYR A 306 15.03 -21.40 -19.19
CA TYR A 306 15.23 -22.78 -19.63
C TYR A 306 14.92 -22.97 -21.13
N LEU A 307 13.81 -22.42 -21.62
CA LEU A 307 13.47 -22.44 -23.04
C LEU A 307 14.61 -21.87 -23.89
N SER A 308 15.19 -20.75 -23.46
CA SER A 308 16.33 -20.16 -24.14
C SER A 308 17.58 -21.06 -24.13
N THR A 309 17.82 -21.83 -23.07
CA THR A 309 18.96 -22.77 -23.03
C THR A 309 18.83 -23.92 -24.01
N ILE A 310 17.59 -24.30 -24.37
CA ILE A 310 17.30 -25.35 -25.35
C ILE A 310 16.98 -24.79 -26.75
N GLY A 311 17.23 -23.50 -26.97
CA GLY A 311 17.07 -22.84 -28.27
C GLY A 311 15.64 -22.46 -28.64
N ILE A 312 14.70 -22.48 -27.69
CA ILE A 312 13.28 -22.15 -27.92
C ILE A 312 13.00 -20.71 -27.47
N ASP A 313 12.46 -19.89 -28.39
CA ASP A 313 12.04 -18.53 -28.08
C ASP A 313 10.65 -18.49 -27.46
N TYR A 314 10.57 -18.08 -26.18
CA TYR A 314 9.30 -17.96 -25.44
C TYR A 314 8.28 -17.06 -26.14
N ARG A 315 8.74 -16.08 -26.93
CA ARG A 315 7.87 -15.10 -27.60
C ARG A 315 7.02 -15.71 -28.71
N ARG A 316 7.30 -16.96 -29.09
CA ARG A 316 6.47 -17.76 -30.02
C ARG A 316 5.16 -18.22 -29.38
N GLU A 317 5.05 -18.19 -28.05
CA GLU A 317 3.79 -18.46 -27.34
C GLU A 317 3.14 -17.13 -26.93
N ARG A 318 1.86 -16.97 -27.32
CA ARG A 318 1.13 -15.71 -27.22
C ARG A 318 0.96 -15.28 -25.76
N PHE A 319 0.56 -16.19 -24.88
CA PHE A 319 0.30 -15.86 -23.48
C PHE A 319 1.59 -15.39 -22.76
N MET A 320 2.69 -16.13 -22.88
CA MET A 320 3.99 -15.76 -22.31
C MET A 320 4.48 -14.42 -22.83
N LYS A 321 4.37 -14.17 -24.15
CA LYS A 321 4.69 -12.87 -24.74
C LYS A 321 3.80 -11.77 -24.16
N SER A 322 2.48 -12.00 -24.10
CA SER A 322 1.53 -11.03 -23.57
C SER A 322 1.81 -10.69 -22.10
N VAL A 323 2.17 -11.65 -21.25
CA VAL A 323 2.54 -11.37 -19.85
C VAL A 323 3.73 -10.41 -19.77
N VAL A 324 4.78 -10.64 -20.57
CA VAL A 324 5.95 -9.77 -20.61
C VAL A 324 5.60 -8.39 -21.14
N ASP A 325 4.90 -8.31 -22.27
CA ASP A 325 4.47 -7.08 -22.91
C ASP A 325 3.63 -6.20 -21.96
N HIS A 326 2.62 -6.79 -21.31
CA HIS A 326 1.77 -6.07 -20.35
C HIS A 326 2.55 -5.59 -19.13
N THR A 327 3.52 -6.38 -18.65
CA THR A 327 4.37 -5.99 -17.53
C THR A 327 5.25 -4.79 -17.89
N ILE A 328 5.85 -4.78 -19.09
CA ILE A 328 6.64 -3.64 -19.58
C ILE A 328 5.76 -2.41 -19.76
N LEU A 329 4.59 -2.57 -20.40
CA LEU A 329 3.66 -1.47 -20.64
C LEU A 329 3.18 -0.83 -19.33
N ARG A 330 2.84 -1.66 -18.34
CA ARG A 330 2.46 -1.21 -16.99
C ARG A 330 3.55 -0.35 -16.37
N GLU A 331 4.79 -0.82 -16.35
CA GLU A 331 5.90 -0.07 -15.75
C GLU A 331 6.21 1.23 -16.51
N LEU A 332 6.14 1.22 -17.85
CA LEU A 332 6.28 2.45 -18.67
C LEU A 332 5.19 3.48 -18.34
N ARG A 333 3.94 3.03 -18.22
CA ARG A 333 2.81 3.91 -17.88
C ARG A 333 2.89 4.43 -16.44
N LEU A 334 3.37 3.63 -15.50
CA LEU A 334 3.62 4.07 -14.12
C LEU A 334 4.73 5.13 -14.06
N LEU A 335 5.81 4.96 -14.83
CA LEU A 335 6.86 5.98 -14.96
C LEU A 335 6.31 7.28 -15.55
N LYS A 336 5.56 7.20 -16.66
CA LYS A 336 5.02 8.37 -17.36
C LYS A 336 3.92 9.08 -16.57
N HIS A 337 2.84 8.37 -16.25
CA HIS A 337 1.60 8.94 -15.73
C HIS A 337 1.51 8.96 -14.20
N LYS A 338 2.48 8.40 -13.48
CA LYS A 338 2.52 8.47 -12.01
C LYS A 338 3.87 8.93 -11.47
N ALA A 339 4.85 9.20 -12.34
CA ALA A 339 6.22 9.50 -11.96
C ALA A 339 6.76 8.48 -10.94
N ARG A 340 6.35 7.21 -11.07
CA ARG A 340 6.74 6.12 -10.16
C ARG A 340 8.17 5.68 -10.48
N ILE A 341 9.13 6.53 -10.11
CA ILE A 341 10.52 6.40 -10.52
C ILE A 341 11.32 5.67 -9.44
N PRO A 342 11.87 4.50 -9.75
CA PRO A 342 12.80 3.80 -8.88
C PRO A 342 14.00 4.63 -8.43
N VAL A 343 14.44 4.44 -7.17
CA VAL A 343 15.71 5.00 -6.69
C VAL A 343 16.63 3.87 -6.26
N ASP A 344 17.85 3.87 -6.77
CA ASP A 344 18.86 2.84 -6.49
C ASP A 344 19.55 3.05 -5.13
N MET A 345 19.77 4.29 -4.72
CA MET A 345 20.24 4.68 -3.38
C MET A 345 19.07 5.15 -2.49
N GLY A 346 18.04 4.30 -2.39
CA GLY A 346 16.93 4.51 -1.49
C GLY A 346 16.28 3.19 -1.05
N VAL A 347 15.78 3.15 0.18
CA VAL A 347 15.11 1.97 0.77
C VAL A 347 13.88 2.39 1.55
N THR A 348 12.82 1.58 1.50
CA THR A 348 11.60 1.77 2.28
C THR A 348 11.47 0.65 3.30
N LEU A 349 11.31 1.01 4.57
CA LEU A 349 11.40 0.09 5.71
C LEU A 349 10.35 0.43 6.77
N PHE A 350 10.01 -0.56 7.60
CA PHE A 350 9.18 -0.34 8.78
C PHE A 350 9.92 0.51 9.82
N GLY A 351 9.19 1.45 10.44
CA GLY A 351 9.67 2.23 11.58
C GLY A 351 9.61 1.46 12.89
N VAL A 352 10.68 1.54 13.68
CA VAL A 352 10.74 1.08 15.08
C VAL A 352 11.52 2.08 15.94
N MET A 353 11.47 1.94 17.27
CA MET A 353 12.16 2.84 18.20
C MET A 353 13.46 2.22 18.73
N ASP A 354 14.45 3.06 19.02
CA ASP A 354 15.64 2.67 19.77
C ASP A 354 15.35 2.51 21.27
N GLU A 355 15.10 1.26 21.67
CA GLU A 355 14.85 0.85 23.06
C GLU A 355 16.11 0.94 23.96
N THR A 356 17.29 1.21 23.39
CA THR A 356 18.56 1.27 24.11
C THR A 356 18.97 2.70 24.48
N GLY A 357 18.44 3.70 23.77
CA GLY A 357 18.85 5.10 23.92
C GLY A 357 20.25 5.41 23.37
N PHE A 358 20.75 4.62 22.43
CA PHE A 358 22.01 4.84 21.73
C PHE A 358 21.97 6.06 20.81
N LEU A 359 20.90 6.24 20.05
CA LEU A 359 20.74 7.30 19.05
C LEU A 359 20.43 8.65 19.73
N GLU A 360 21.11 9.72 19.31
CA GLU A 360 20.79 11.10 19.71
C GLU A 360 19.63 11.71 18.89
N GLU A 361 19.14 12.88 19.29
CA GLU A 361 18.09 13.61 18.54
C GLU A 361 18.51 13.81 17.07
N GLY A 362 17.61 13.48 16.14
CA GLY A 362 17.86 13.55 14.70
C GLY A 362 18.72 12.40 14.14
N GLN A 363 19.21 11.48 14.98
CA GLN A 363 19.92 10.29 14.52
C GLN A 363 18.97 9.11 14.27
N ILE A 364 19.31 8.33 13.26
CA ILE A 364 18.62 7.08 12.91
C ILE A 364 19.65 5.96 12.71
N TYR A 365 19.21 4.72 12.87
CA TYR A 365 19.95 3.55 12.39
C TYR A 365 19.10 2.83 11.34
N VAL A 366 19.71 2.45 10.24
CA VAL A 366 19.03 1.77 9.13
C VAL A 366 19.73 0.45 8.88
N THR A 367 18.97 -0.65 8.94
CA THR A 367 19.46 -2.01 8.76
C THR A 367 18.57 -2.72 7.75
N PHE A 368 19.17 -3.36 6.75
CA PHE A 368 18.46 -4.19 5.78
C PHE A 368 19.37 -5.29 5.26
N ASP A 369 18.78 -6.43 4.89
CA ASP A 369 19.53 -7.56 4.34
C ASP A 369 20.09 -7.20 2.97
N GLU A 370 21.40 -6.99 2.93
CA GLU A 370 22.16 -6.69 1.73
C GLU A 370 22.27 -7.89 0.77
N ASN A 371 22.11 -9.12 1.27
CA ASN A 371 22.25 -10.35 0.46
C ASN A 371 20.97 -10.72 -0.29
N HIS A 372 19.80 -10.43 0.29
CA HIS A 372 18.51 -10.61 -0.40
C HIS A 372 18.46 -9.86 -1.73
N ASP A 373 19.08 -8.67 -1.76
CA ASP A 373 19.02 -7.78 -2.91
C ASP A 373 20.15 -8.01 -3.93
N ASN A 374 21.13 -8.87 -3.64
CA ASN A 374 22.18 -9.21 -4.61
C ASN A 374 21.69 -10.10 -5.74
N ILE A 375 20.62 -10.86 -5.46
CA ILE A 375 19.95 -11.72 -6.42
C ILE A 375 18.99 -10.90 -7.30
N GLN A 376 18.59 -9.69 -6.87
CA GLN A 376 17.54 -8.88 -7.52
C GLN A 376 18.00 -7.46 -7.95
N GLY A 377 19.12 -6.97 -7.45
CA GLY A 377 19.74 -5.68 -7.78
C GLY A 377 18.88 -4.45 -7.48
N ARG A 378 18.00 -4.47 -6.45
CA ARG A 378 17.01 -3.39 -6.25
C ARG A 378 17.54 -2.20 -5.46
N VAL A 379 18.44 -2.42 -4.51
CA VAL A 379 19.03 -1.38 -3.65
C VAL A 379 20.57 -1.45 -3.68
N LYS A 380 21.24 -0.30 -3.80
CA LYS A 380 22.71 -0.20 -3.83
C LYS A 380 23.33 -0.30 -2.43
N ARG A 381 24.45 -1.01 -2.35
CA ARG A 381 25.23 -1.23 -1.12
C ARG A 381 26.18 -0.06 -0.82
N SER A 382 25.63 1.10 -0.48
CA SER A 382 26.44 2.30 -0.20
C SER A 382 26.02 3.10 1.02
N LEU A 383 25.01 2.66 1.78
CA LEU A 383 24.60 3.37 2.97
C LEU A 383 25.70 3.28 4.03
N LYS A 384 26.17 4.45 4.47
CA LYS A 384 27.19 4.63 5.49
C LYS A 384 26.70 5.69 6.47
N ASP A 385 27.39 5.79 7.60
CA ASP A 385 27.19 6.90 8.55
C ASP A 385 27.27 8.25 7.83
N GLY A 386 26.31 9.12 8.12
CA GLY A 386 26.21 10.45 7.54
C GLY A 386 24.77 10.87 7.25
N THR A 387 24.65 11.98 6.55
CA THR A 387 23.38 12.65 6.28
C THR A 387 22.53 11.87 5.28
N VAL A 388 21.25 11.70 5.60
CA VAL A 388 20.22 11.08 4.76
C VAL A 388 18.94 11.90 4.76
N LEU A 389 18.09 11.71 3.75
CA LEU A 389 16.71 12.22 3.75
C LEU A 389 15.76 11.11 4.13
N VAL A 390 14.74 11.45 4.94
CA VAL A 390 13.69 10.52 5.34
C VAL A 390 12.33 11.15 5.05
N THR A 391 11.40 10.34 4.55
CA THR A 391 10.01 10.74 4.34
C THR A 391 9.05 9.57 4.49
N ARG A 392 7.76 9.87 4.55
CA ARG A 392 6.66 8.91 4.59
C ARG A 392 5.65 9.31 3.51
N SER A 393 5.15 8.33 2.76
CA SER A 393 4.09 8.58 1.78
C SER A 393 2.71 8.44 2.43
N PRO A 394 1.74 9.29 2.08
CA PRO A 394 1.83 10.46 1.18
C PRO A 394 2.49 11.66 1.87
N ALA A 395 3.30 12.44 1.13
CA ALA A 395 3.95 13.66 1.62
C ALA A 395 3.46 14.84 0.78
N LEU A 396 2.87 15.87 1.39
CA LEU A 396 2.35 17.05 0.66
C LEU A 396 2.91 18.36 1.21
N HIS A 397 3.06 18.45 2.53
CA HIS A 397 3.60 19.64 3.16
C HIS A 397 5.10 19.75 2.82
N PRO A 398 5.63 20.96 2.57
CA PRO A 398 7.04 21.16 2.22
C PRO A 398 8.01 20.60 3.28
N GLY A 399 7.57 20.54 4.54
CA GLY A 399 8.30 19.94 5.67
C GLY A 399 8.11 18.43 5.87
N ASP A 400 7.48 17.67 4.97
CA ASP A 400 7.28 16.22 5.12
C ASP A 400 8.51 15.38 4.74
N ILE A 401 9.57 16.03 4.26
CA ILE A 401 10.88 15.41 3.99
C ILE A 401 11.87 16.07 4.95
N GLN A 402 12.46 15.27 5.83
CA GLN A 402 13.40 15.75 6.85
C GLN A 402 14.79 15.15 6.67
N LEU A 403 15.79 15.89 7.15
CA LEU A 403 17.14 15.37 7.31
C LEU A 403 17.22 14.47 8.54
N ALA A 404 18.04 13.43 8.45
CA ALA A 404 18.46 12.63 9.57
C ALA A 404 19.93 12.25 9.43
N GLU A 405 20.54 11.86 10.53
CA GLU A 405 21.92 11.40 10.58
C GLU A 405 21.93 9.88 10.77
N MET A 406 22.33 9.12 9.75
CA MET A 406 22.53 7.68 9.86
C MET A 406 23.75 7.42 10.77
N ARG A 407 23.56 6.61 11.81
CA ARG A 407 24.59 6.21 12.76
C ARG A 407 24.57 4.71 13.01
N THR A 408 25.71 4.06 12.74
CA THR A 408 25.86 2.63 12.95
C THR A 408 26.27 2.33 14.41
N PRO A 409 25.50 1.52 15.16
CA PRO A 409 25.89 1.09 16.50
C PRO A 409 27.22 0.32 16.54
N PRO A 410 27.94 0.25 17.67
CA PRO A 410 29.17 -0.56 17.76
C PRO A 410 28.89 -2.06 17.61
N GLN A 411 29.94 -2.86 17.37
CA GLN A 411 29.80 -4.32 17.26
C GLN A 411 29.25 -4.93 18.56
N GLY A 412 28.34 -5.89 18.44
CA GLY A 412 27.67 -6.54 19.59
C GLY A 412 26.52 -5.73 20.21
N HIS A 413 26.26 -4.52 19.72
CA HIS A 413 25.15 -3.71 20.22
C HIS A 413 23.78 -4.34 19.86
N PRO A 414 22.79 -4.38 20.77
CA PRO A 414 21.49 -5.02 20.54
C PRO A 414 20.76 -4.57 19.26
N LEU A 415 20.83 -3.28 18.92
CA LEU A 415 20.23 -2.76 17.68
C LEU A 415 20.73 -3.43 16.39
N ARG A 416 21.94 -4.01 16.39
CA ARG A 416 22.46 -4.75 15.22
C ARG A 416 21.77 -6.10 15.00
N ASN A 417 20.98 -6.58 15.97
CA ASN A 417 20.18 -7.79 15.82
C ASN A 417 18.88 -7.53 15.04
N LEU A 418 18.49 -6.27 14.89
CA LEU A 418 17.34 -5.88 14.05
C LEU A 418 17.70 -5.96 12.56
N LYS A 419 16.71 -6.29 11.75
CA LYS A 419 16.83 -6.49 10.29
C LYS A 419 15.67 -5.81 9.58
N ASN A 420 15.95 -5.21 8.42
CA ASN A 420 14.98 -4.61 7.50
C ASN A 420 14.05 -3.56 8.14
N CYS A 421 14.61 -2.69 8.98
CA CYS A 421 13.87 -1.61 9.62
C CYS A 421 14.71 -0.33 9.70
N ILE A 422 14.02 0.80 9.87
CA ILE A 422 14.59 2.06 10.31
C ILE A 422 14.29 2.24 11.80
N ILE A 423 15.34 2.48 12.58
CA ILE A 423 15.29 2.68 14.02
C ILE A 423 15.40 4.18 14.28
N PHE A 424 14.41 4.74 14.98
CA PHE A 424 14.36 6.15 15.36
C PHE A 424 14.83 6.36 16.80
N SER A 425 15.51 7.48 17.06
CA SER A 425 15.87 7.89 18.42
C SER A 425 14.64 8.10 19.30
N GLN A 426 14.78 7.75 20.59
CA GLN A 426 13.84 8.08 21.65
C GLN A 426 14.14 9.42 22.35
N LYS A 427 15.05 10.22 21.80
CA LYS A 427 15.52 11.50 22.36
C LYS A 427 15.13 12.67 21.47
N GLY A 428 14.99 13.84 22.11
CA GLY A 428 14.79 15.12 21.45
C GLY A 428 13.52 15.83 21.88
N SER A 429 13.20 16.89 21.14
CA SER A 429 12.02 17.73 21.39
C SER A 429 10.74 17.20 20.73
N ARG A 430 10.89 16.47 19.61
CA ARG A 430 9.80 15.85 18.85
C ARG A 430 10.31 14.59 18.15
N ASP A 431 9.54 13.52 18.19
CA ASP A 431 9.85 12.28 17.50
C ASP A 431 9.91 12.52 15.97
N LEU A 432 10.93 11.96 15.31
CA LEU A 432 11.10 12.11 13.86
C LEU A 432 9.92 11.53 13.04
N PRO A 433 9.32 10.37 13.39
CA PRO A 433 8.10 9.85 12.75
C PRO A 433 6.98 10.89 12.56
N SER A 434 6.60 11.62 13.61
CA SER A 434 5.52 12.59 13.56
C SER A 434 5.84 13.83 12.71
N GLN A 435 7.12 14.05 12.37
CA GLN A 435 7.55 15.11 11.46
C GLN A 435 7.31 14.72 9.99
N LEU A 436 7.11 13.43 9.70
CA LEU A 436 7.00 12.87 8.36
C LEU A 436 5.52 12.61 8.02
N SER A 437 4.81 13.68 7.67
CA SER A 437 3.36 13.67 7.43
C SER A 437 2.54 13.18 8.65
N GLY A 438 3.02 13.36 9.88
CA GLY A 438 2.31 12.90 11.09
C GLY A 438 2.36 11.38 11.29
N GLY A 439 3.48 10.74 10.92
CA GLY A 439 3.66 9.29 11.07
C GLY A 439 3.77 8.82 12.51
N ASP A 440 3.61 7.51 12.69
CA ASP A 440 3.79 6.79 13.96
C ASP A 440 4.58 5.49 13.73
N LEU A 441 4.63 4.61 14.73
CA LEU A 441 5.34 3.33 14.66
C LEU A 441 4.37 2.14 14.73
N ASP A 442 3.13 2.30 14.26
CA ASP A 442 2.08 1.25 14.27
C ASP A 442 2.03 0.37 13.00
N GLY A 443 2.99 0.59 12.11
CA GLY A 443 3.17 -0.09 10.82
C GLY A 443 3.53 0.82 9.66
N ASP A 444 3.84 2.09 9.92
CA ASP A 444 4.25 3.04 8.91
C ASP A 444 5.56 2.64 8.22
N LEU A 445 5.62 2.96 6.92
CA LEU A 445 6.76 2.73 6.05
C LEU A 445 7.47 4.03 5.74
N TYR A 446 8.77 4.06 5.99
CA TYR A 446 9.63 5.22 5.83
C TYR A 446 10.60 5.01 4.69
N SER A 447 10.63 5.95 3.76
CA SER A 447 11.59 5.98 2.65
C SER A 447 12.82 6.77 3.05
N VAL A 448 13.99 6.16 2.96
CA VAL A 448 15.29 6.76 3.21
C VAL A 448 16.05 6.92 1.89
N PHE A 449 16.67 8.07 1.68
CA PHE A 449 17.53 8.38 0.52
C PHE A 449 18.91 8.80 1.01
N TRP A 450 19.96 8.22 0.43
CA TRP A 450 21.36 8.55 0.76
C TRP A 450 22.22 8.85 -0.47
N ASP A 451 21.58 9.11 -1.61
CA ASP A 451 22.29 9.62 -2.78
C ASP A 451 22.82 11.04 -2.50
N PRO A 452 24.13 11.31 -2.60
CA PRO A 452 24.66 12.66 -2.39
C PRO A 452 24.04 13.71 -3.33
N PHE A 453 23.55 13.31 -4.51
CA PHE A 453 22.95 14.20 -5.49
C PHE A 453 21.46 14.50 -5.24
N VAL A 454 20.80 13.80 -4.30
CA VAL A 454 19.41 14.09 -3.93
C VAL A 454 19.30 15.24 -2.91
N ILE A 455 20.40 15.54 -2.20
CA ILE A 455 20.41 16.49 -1.09
C ILE A 455 20.00 17.89 -1.58
N PRO A 456 18.92 18.47 -1.02
CA PRO A 456 18.39 19.75 -1.46
C PRO A 456 19.23 20.93 -0.95
N LYS A 457 18.93 22.12 -1.47
CA LYS A 457 19.60 23.37 -1.09
C LYS A 457 18.98 24.02 0.15
N GLN A 458 17.71 23.74 0.43
CA GLN A 458 16.97 24.29 1.56
C GLN A 458 16.06 23.24 2.20
N TYR A 459 15.66 23.50 3.44
CA TYR A 459 14.86 22.60 4.25
C TYR A 459 13.75 23.39 4.94
N PHE A 460 12.64 22.72 5.22
CA PHE A 460 11.46 23.34 5.84
C PHE A 460 11.11 22.66 7.14
N SER A 461 10.59 23.44 8.08
CA SER A 461 10.09 22.91 9.34
C SER A 461 8.90 21.97 9.08
N PRO A 462 8.81 20.84 9.80
CA PRO A 462 7.70 19.92 9.66
C PRO A 462 6.39 20.57 10.14
N ALA A 463 5.28 20.20 9.50
CA ALA A 463 3.95 20.60 9.96
C ALA A 463 3.64 20.04 11.34
N ASP A 464 2.75 20.69 12.09
CA ASP A 464 2.41 20.26 13.45
C ASP A 464 1.46 19.04 13.48
N TYR A 465 0.60 18.90 12.47
CA TYR A 465 -0.42 17.84 12.33
C TYR A 465 -1.25 17.64 13.61
N PRO A 466 -2.03 18.67 14.03
CA PRO A 466 -2.78 18.59 15.27
C PRO A 466 -3.88 17.54 15.20
N ARG A 467 -3.98 16.72 16.25
CA ARG A 467 -5.07 15.74 16.40
C ARG A 467 -6.38 16.48 16.74
N VAL A 468 -7.29 16.56 15.79
CA VAL A 468 -8.62 17.17 16.02
C VAL A 468 -9.54 16.15 16.69
N LYS A 469 -10.18 16.55 17.80
CA LYS A 469 -11.20 15.72 18.47
C LYS A 469 -12.57 15.96 17.85
N PRO A 470 -13.23 14.92 17.31
CA PRO A 470 -14.60 15.04 16.78
C PRO A 470 -15.62 15.22 17.91
N PRO A 471 -16.82 15.76 17.60
CA PRO A 471 -17.93 15.71 18.53
C PRO A 471 -18.31 14.26 18.85
N GLU A 472 -18.51 13.98 20.13
CA GLU A 472 -18.92 12.68 20.64
C GLU A 472 -20.45 12.57 20.70
N LEU A 473 -20.98 11.36 20.49
CA LEU A 473 -22.39 11.08 20.80
C LEU A 473 -22.60 11.05 22.32
N ASP A 474 -23.81 11.41 22.75
CA ASP A 474 -24.26 11.31 24.14
C ASP A 474 -24.64 9.89 24.57
N ARG A 475 -24.64 8.94 23.61
CA ARG A 475 -25.01 7.53 23.78
C ARG A 475 -23.95 6.58 23.20
N VAL A 476 -24.16 5.28 23.42
CA VAL A 476 -23.36 4.22 22.78
C VAL A 476 -23.57 4.24 21.27
N VAL A 477 -22.48 4.05 20.53
CA VAL A 477 -22.50 3.88 19.07
C VAL A 477 -23.21 2.57 18.74
N THR A 478 -24.19 2.65 17.83
CA THR A 478 -24.95 1.51 17.34
C THR A 478 -24.42 1.05 15.97
N ARG A 479 -24.85 -0.14 15.55
CA ARG A 479 -24.61 -0.65 14.18
C ARG A 479 -25.04 0.35 13.11
N ASP A 480 -26.20 0.98 13.30
CA ASP A 480 -26.76 1.90 12.33
C ASP A 480 -25.95 3.18 12.21
N ASP A 481 -25.33 3.67 13.30
CA ASP A 481 -24.41 4.81 13.23
C ASP A 481 -23.14 4.49 12.43
N ILE A 482 -22.65 3.24 12.54
CA ILE A 482 -21.48 2.76 11.78
C ILE A 482 -21.84 2.59 10.30
N ALA A 483 -23.02 2.02 10.01
CA ALA A 483 -23.54 1.94 8.65
C ALA A 483 -23.71 3.33 8.03
N ASP A 484 -24.22 4.28 8.82
CA ASP A 484 -24.38 5.66 8.36
C ASP A 484 -23.03 6.33 8.10
N PHE A 485 -22.05 6.12 8.98
CA PHE A 485 -20.68 6.59 8.77
C PHE A 485 -20.05 5.99 7.51
N PHE A 486 -20.24 4.71 7.23
CA PHE A 486 -19.70 4.05 6.04
C PHE A 486 -20.21 4.70 4.74
N VAL A 487 -21.50 5.02 4.66
CA VAL A 487 -22.09 5.72 3.50
C VAL A 487 -21.61 7.18 3.44
N ASN A 488 -21.61 7.88 4.57
CA ASN A 488 -21.13 9.26 4.63
C ASN A 488 -19.65 9.37 4.22
N PHE A 489 -18.85 8.34 4.54
CA PHE A 489 -17.47 8.24 4.10
C PHE A 489 -17.37 8.19 2.57
N MET A 490 -18.18 7.35 1.91
CA MET A 490 -18.23 7.30 0.44
C MET A 490 -18.61 8.64 -0.18
N GLU A 491 -19.58 9.34 0.41
CA GLU A 491 -20.04 10.66 -0.05
C GLU A 491 -18.94 11.74 0.04
N ALA A 492 -17.99 11.57 0.95
CA ALA A 492 -16.98 12.55 1.27
C ALA A 492 -15.54 12.07 1.01
N ASP A 493 -15.32 10.96 0.29
CA ASP A 493 -13.97 10.49 -0.07
C ASP A 493 -13.39 11.30 -1.23
N ILE A 494 -13.01 12.54 -0.92
CA ILE A 494 -12.38 13.49 -1.86
C ILE A 494 -10.86 13.50 -1.76
N LEU A 495 -10.24 12.49 -1.13
CA LEU A 495 -8.79 12.43 -0.89
C LEU A 495 -7.99 12.56 -2.20
N GLY A 496 -8.38 11.81 -3.22
CA GLY A 496 -7.75 11.86 -4.55
C GLY A 496 -7.92 13.22 -5.25
N LEU A 497 -9.06 13.89 -5.03
CA LEU A 497 -9.33 15.22 -5.59
C LEU A 497 -8.44 16.28 -4.94
N ILE A 498 -8.26 16.24 -3.62
CA ILE A 498 -7.36 17.14 -2.88
C ILE A 498 -5.92 16.94 -3.38
N ALA A 499 -5.46 15.68 -3.48
CA ALA A 499 -4.11 15.36 -3.95
C ALA A 499 -3.84 15.87 -5.39
N ASN A 500 -4.80 15.70 -6.30
CA ASN A 500 -4.70 16.22 -7.67
C ASN A 500 -4.68 17.75 -7.70
N ARG A 501 -5.56 18.40 -6.91
CA ARG A 501 -5.61 19.87 -6.82
C ARG A 501 -4.33 20.45 -6.23
N HIS A 502 -3.75 19.80 -5.22
CA HIS A 502 -2.43 20.16 -4.68
C HIS A 502 -1.34 20.08 -5.75
N GLN A 503 -1.30 19.02 -6.55
CA GLN A 503 -0.33 18.90 -7.66
C GLN A 503 -0.50 20.01 -8.70
N MET A 504 -1.75 20.34 -9.06
CA MET A 504 -2.05 21.43 -9.99
C MET A 504 -1.58 22.78 -9.44
N MET A 505 -1.92 23.09 -8.18
CA MET A 505 -1.55 24.35 -7.53
C MET A 505 -0.03 24.45 -7.35
N ALA A 506 0.62 23.39 -6.87
CA ALA A 506 2.06 23.39 -6.65
C ALA A 506 2.84 23.50 -7.98
N ASP A 507 2.30 22.98 -9.07
CA ASP A 507 2.89 23.19 -10.38
C ASP A 507 2.65 24.61 -10.92
N TYR A 508 1.44 25.13 -10.73
CA TYR A 508 1.03 26.44 -11.25
C TYR A 508 1.63 27.63 -10.50
N CYS A 509 1.76 27.58 -9.16
CA CYS A 509 2.31 28.66 -8.35
C CYS A 509 3.85 28.64 -8.37
N ASP A 510 4.49 29.79 -8.45
CA ASP A 510 5.96 29.86 -8.50
C ASP A 510 6.60 29.49 -7.15
N GLU A 511 5.90 29.73 -6.03
CA GLU A 511 6.30 29.27 -4.69
C GLU A 511 6.13 27.75 -4.49
N GLY A 512 5.49 27.06 -5.44
CA GLY A 512 5.28 25.62 -5.38
C GLY A 512 4.49 25.17 -4.16
N THR A 513 5.01 24.18 -3.44
CA THR A 513 4.44 23.62 -2.21
C THR A 513 4.42 24.60 -1.03
N LEU A 514 5.16 25.71 -1.10
CA LEU A 514 5.15 26.77 -0.08
C LEU A 514 3.98 27.74 -0.21
N SER A 515 3.26 27.73 -1.34
CA SER A 515 2.08 28.57 -1.54
C SER A 515 1.05 28.30 -0.43
N ALA A 516 0.42 29.36 0.08
CA ALA A 516 -0.60 29.24 1.13
C ALA A 516 -1.74 28.30 0.74
N ASP A 517 -2.11 28.26 -0.54
CA ASP A 517 -3.12 27.33 -1.06
C ASP A 517 -2.65 25.87 -1.03
N CYS A 518 -1.37 25.62 -1.34
CA CYS A 518 -0.77 24.29 -1.25
C CYS A 518 -0.69 23.81 0.20
N VAL A 519 -0.26 24.67 1.12
CA VAL A 519 -0.23 24.37 2.56
C VAL A 519 -1.63 24.05 3.08
N LYS A 520 -2.64 24.85 2.71
CA LYS A 520 -4.04 24.57 3.06
C LYS A 520 -4.51 23.23 2.48
N LEU A 521 -4.17 22.92 1.24
CA LEU A 521 -4.49 21.63 0.62
C LEU A 521 -3.78 20.46 1.31
N ALA A 522 -2.56 20.64 1.81
CA ALA A 522 -1.84 19.64 2.59
C ALA A 522 -2.53 19.38 3.96
N GLU A 523 -2.97 20.43 4.66
CA GLU A 523 -3.75 20.32 5.90
C GLU A 523 -5.09 19.60 5.68
N MET A 524 -5.79 19.97 4.60
CA MET A 524 -7.04 19.31 4.18
C MET A 524 -6.79 17.84 3.85
N HIS A 525 -5.70 17.52 3.15
CA HIS A 525 -5.34 16.15 2.82
C HIS A 525 -5.06 15.32 4.08
N SER A 526 -4.31 15.86 5.04
CA SER A 526 -4.07 15.22 6.34
C SER A 526 -5.39 14.92 7.07
N THR A 527 -6.31 15.89 7.10
CA THR A 527 -7.65 15.70 7.69
C THR A 527 -8.44 14.59 6.97
N ALA A 528 -8.38 14.54 5.63
CA ALA A 528 -9.06 13.52 4.83
C ALA A 528 -8.45 12.11 4.97
N VAL A 529 -7.15 12.00 5.26
CA VAL A 529 -6.50 10.71 5.60
C VAL A 529 -7.07 10.16 6.89
N ASP A 530 -7.19 11.01 7.92
CA ASP A 530 -7.69 10.63 9.23
C ASP A 530 -9.21 10.56 9.35
N TYR A 531 -9.96 10.95 8.29
CA TYR A 531 -11.42 10.90 8.26
C TYR A 531 -11.97 9.52 8.64
N SER A 532 -11.29 8.44 8.23
CA SER A 532 -11.66 7.06 8.57
C SER A 532 -11.67 6.77 10.08
N LYS A 533 -10.97 7.56 10.88
CA LYS A 533 -10.84 7.41 12.34
C LYS A 533 -11.55 8.52 13.11
N THR A 534 -11.58 9.72 12.56
CA THR A 534 -12.13 10.93 13.20
C THR A 534 -13.59 11.17 12.83
N GLY A 535 -14.02 10.78 11.64
CA GLY A 535 -15.35 11.16 11.14
C GLY A 535 -15.46 12.64 10.76
N ILE A 536 -14.35 13.38 10.72
CA ILE A 536 -14.30 14.77 10.26
C ILE A 536 -14.08 14.78 8.74
N SER A 537 -15.14 15.07 7.99
CA SER A 537 -15.09 15.18 6.54
C SER A 537 -14.54 16.53 6.11
N VAL A 538 -13.73 16.54 5.05
CA VAL A 538 -13.33 17.78 4.37
C VAL A 538 -14.41 18.18 3.37
N LYS A 539 -14.80 19.45 3.35
CA LYS A 539 -15.81 19.94 2.40
C LYS A 539 -15.17 20.39 1.11
N HIS A 540 -15.83 20.07 -0.01
CA HIS A 540 -15.38 20.50 -1.33
C HIS A 540 -15.26 22.03 -1.46
N GLN A 541 -16.17 22.77 -0.80
CA GLN A 541 -16.25 24.23 -0.86
C GLN A 541 -15.05 24.94 -0.21
N ASP A 542 -14.35 24.26 0.73
CA ASP A 542 -13.22 24.85 1.44
C ASP A 542 -11.92 24.78 0.63
N MET A 543 -11.90 23.97 -0.45
CA MET A 543 -10.71 23.80 -1.28
C MET A 543 -10.39 25.08 -2.05
N PRO A 544 -9.11 25.48 -2.13
CA PRO A 544 -8.66 26.51 -3.05
C PRO A 544 -9.18 26.28 -4.48
N LYS A 545 -9.47 27.35 -5.21
CA LYS A 545 -9.93 27.24 -6.60
C LYS A 545 -8.80 26.67 -7.46
N PRO A 546 -9.07 25.67 -8.33
CA PRO A 546 -8.04 25.15 -9.21
C PRO A 546 -7.65 26.20 -10.27
N PRO A 547 -6.42 26.13 -10.83
CA PRO A 547 -6.08 26.91 -12.02
C PRO A 547 -6.99 26.55 -13.20
N ARG A 548 -7.18 27.50 -14.13
CA ARG A 548 -8.01 27.34 -15.34
C ARG A 548 -7.55 26.20 -16.25
N MET A 549 -6.25 25.90 -16.21
CA MET A 549 -5.62 24.88 -17.04
C MET A 549 -4.87 23.88 -16.17
N ARG A 550 -4.70 22.67 -16.70
CA ARG A 550 -3.97 21.58 -16.02
C ARG A 550 -2.58 21.42 -16.62
N PRO A 551 -1.58 21.00 -15.85
CA PRO A 551 -0.31 20.62 -16.46
C PRO A 551 -0.44 19.37 -17.32
N ASP A 552 0.35 19.31 -18.39
CA ASP A 552 0.39 18.23 -19.38
C ASP A 552 0.62 16.84 -18.79
N PHE A 553 1.39 16.72 -17.70
CA PHE A 553 1.60 15.44 -17.03
C PHE A 553 0.33 14.87 -16.36
N LEU A 554 -0.72 15.67 -16.16
CA LEU A 554 -2.03 15.19 -15.66
C LEU A 554 -2.97 14.75 -16.78
N ALA A 555 -2.59 14.88 -18.05
CA ALA A 555 -3.44 14.47 -19.16
C ALA A 555 -3.59 12.93 -19.21
N PRO A 556 -4.81 12.40 -19.43
CA PRO A 556 -5.04 10.96 -19.54
C PRO A 556 -4.39 10.39 -20.80
N ALA A 557 -4.25 11.20 -21.84
CA ALA A 557 -3.49 10.92 -23.06
C ALA A 557 -2.71 12.18 -23.47
N PRO A 558 -1.66 12.05 -24.30
CA PRO A 558 -0.95 13.22 -24.82
C PRO A 558 -1.93 14.22 -25.46
N PRO A 559 -2.01 15.46 -24.97
CA PRO A 559 -2.99 16.43 -25.45
C PRO A 559 -2.69 16.83 -26.90
N THR A 560 -3.74 17.10 -27.67
CA THR A 560 -3.63 17.53 -29.09
C THR A 560 -3.07 18.93 -29.23
N ARG A 561 -3.30 19.79 -28.22
CA ARG A 561 -2.76 21.15 -28.13
C ARG A 561 -2.24 21.42 -26.73
N LEU A 562 -1.03 21.95 -26.65
CA LEU A 562 -0.43 22.51 -25.43
C LEU A 562 -0.42 24.03 -25.56
N TYR A 563 -0.66 24.71 -24.45
CA TYR A 563 -0.60 26.17 -24.35
C TYR A 563 0.57 26.60 -23.46
N ASP A 564 1.08 27.80 -23.70
CA ASP A 564 2.08 28.42 -22.83
C ASP A 564 1.42 29.08 -21.61
N ARG A 565 2.13 29.15 -20.46
CA ARG A 565 1.60 29.78 -19.23
C ARG A 565 1.15 31.23 -19.46
N GLY A 566 1.81 31.99 -20.33
CA GLY A 566 1.47 33.38 -20.66
C GLY A 566 0.30 33.55 -21.62
N GLU A 567 -0.15 32.49 -22.29
CA GLU A 567 -1.34 32.53 -23.16
C GLU A 567 -2.64 32.35 -22.36
N ILE A 568 -2.54 31.95 -21.08
CA ILE A 568 -3.67 31.64 -20.20
C ILE A 568 -4.60 32.84 -20.00
N ASP A 569 -4.05 34.05 -19.90
CA ASP A 569 -4.83 35.27 -19.68
C ASP A 569 -5.56 35.76 -20.94
N ASN A 570 -5.14 35.30 -22.13
CA ASN A 570 -5.69 35.71 -23.43
C ASN A 570 -6.70 34.71 -24.00
N ILE A 571 -6.87 33.55 -23.37
CA ILE A 571 -7.93 32.59 -23.71
C ILE A 571 -9.20 33.11 -23.03
N GLY A 572 -10.14 33.62 -23.84
CA GLY A 572 -11.48 34.01 -23.35
C GLY A 572 -12.11 32.89 -22.52
N ASP A 573 -12.99 33.26 -21.57
CA ASP A 573 -13.70 32.27 -20.75
C ASP A 573 -14.29 31.20 -21.68
N PRO A 574 -14.07 29.90 -21.40
CA PRO A 574 -14.83 28.88 -22.10
C PRO A 574 -16.31 29.24 -21.88
N ASN A 575 -17.07 29.37 -22.98
CA ASN A 575 -18.50 29.52 -22.88
C ASN A 575 -19.01 28.45 -21.91
N GLU A 576 -19.87 28.80 -20.96
CA GLU A 576 -20.50 27.84 -20.04
C GLU A 576 -21.27 26.73 -20.81
N ASP A 577 -21.48 26.92 -22.12
CA ASP A 577 -22.12 26.00 -23.06
C ASP A 577 -21.15 25.13 -23.90
N GLU A 578 -19.83 25.24 -23.74
CA GLU A 578 -18.81 24.41 -24.43
C GLU A 578 -18.26 23.28 -23.55
N ASP A 579 -19.11 22.72 -22.69
CA ASP A 579 -18.96 21.33 -22.26
C ASP A 579 -19.27 20.44 -23.48
N ASP A 580 -18.31 20.32 -24.39
CA ASP A 580 -18.31 19.24 -25.39
C ASP A 580 -18.16 17.90 -24.64
N GLU A 581 -19.26 17.41 -24.10
CA GLU A 581 -19.39 16.06 -23.57
C GLU A 581 -19.03 15.07 -24.67
N ASP A 582 -18.01 14.27 -24.44
CA ASP A 582 -17.67 13.10 -25.25
C ASP A 582 -18.65 11.95 -24.98
N GLY A 583 -19.96 12.23 -24.95
CA GLY A 583 -21.02 11.24 -24.70
C GLY A 583 -20.90 10.46 -23.39
N MET A 584 -19.92 10.79 -22.54
CA MET A 584 -19.54 10.13 -21.29
C MET A 584 -19.41 11.11 -20.10
N GLY A 585 -19.70 12.41 -20.32
CA GLY A 585 -19.77 13.41 -19.25
C GLY A 585 -18.43 13.86 -18.64
N MET A 586 -17.30 13.74 -19.36
CA MET A 586 -16.01 14.27 -18.89
C MET A 586 -15.75 15.68 -19.45
N ALA A 587 -15.51 16.66 -18.56
CA ALA A 587 -15.14 18.02 -18.96
C ALA A 587 -13.82 18.02 -19.76
N LYS A 588 -13.79 18.63 -20.95
CA LYS A 588 -12.57 18.81 -21.76
C LYS A 588 -11.64 19.84 -21.12
N TYR A 589 -10.71 19.36 -20.30
CA TYR A 589 -9.70 20.25 -19.71
C TYR A 589 -8.67 20.72 -20.74
N LYS A 590 -8.31 22.01 -20.69
CA LYS A 590 -7.17 22.56 -21.41
C LYS A 590 -5.87 22.28 -20.63
N TYR A 591 -4.80 21.97 -21.36
CA TYR A 591 -3.50 21.60 -20.77
C TYR A 591 -2.38 22.57 -21.15
N TYR A 592 -1.54 22.97 -20.19
CA TYR A 592 -0.33 23.75 -20.44
C TYR A 592 0.93 22.88 -20.32
N MET A 593 1.99 23.28 -21.00
CA MET A 593 3.29 22.61 -20.89
C MET A 593 3.95 22.98 -19.55
N SER A 594 4.00 22.04 -18.60
CA SER A 594 4.69 22.27 -17.33
C SER A 594 6.20 22.42 -17.56
N LEU A 595 6.79 23.53 -17.13
CA LEU A 595 8.24 23.77 -17.17
C LEU A 595 8.98 23.23 -15.94
N LYS A 596 8.25 22.66 -14.98
CA LYS A 596 8.80 22.00 -13.79
C LYS A 596 9.19 20.55 -14.06
N ILE A 597 9.96 19.95 -13.16
CA ILE A 597 10.56 18.61 -13.24
C ILE A 597 9.52 17.56 -13.62
N LEU A 598 8.31 17.60 -13.06
CA LEU A 598 7.26 16.62 -13.41
C LEU A 598 6.84 16.67 -14.88
N GLY A 599 6.78 17.85 -15.47
CA GLY A 599 6.52 18.02 -16.91
C GLY A 599 7.67 17.48 -17.76
N GLU A 600 8.92 17.78 -17.38
CA GLU A 600 10.11 17.26 -18.06
C GLU A 600 10.16 15.73 -18.03
N LEU A 601 9.97 15.13 -16.85
CA LEU A 601 9.91 13.68 -16.67
C LEU A 601 8.79 13.04 -17.47
N TYR A 602 7.60 13.66 -17.53
CA TYR A 602 6.48 13.13 -18.32
C TYR A 602 6.82 13.08 -19.82
N ARG A 603 7.43 14.15 -20.35
CA ARG A 603 7.82 14.25 -21.76
C ARG A 603 9.06 13.43 -22.10
N GLY A 604 9.93 13.16 -21.12
CA GLY A 604 11.08 12.26 -21.24
C GLY A 604 10.71 10.81 -21.58
N VAL A 605 9.45 10.41 -21.35
CA VAL A 605 8.95 9.05 -21.65
C VAL A 605 8.16 9.01 -22.97
N ASP A 606 8.84 8.61 -24.04
CA ASP A 606 8.23 8.30 -25.34
C ASP A 606 7.76 6.83 -25.39
N GLU A 607 6.57 6.57 -24.84
CA GLU A 607 5.94 5.24 -24.81
C GLU A 607 5.83 4.62 -26.22
N LYS A 608 5.43 5.41 -27.23
CA LYS A 608 5.21 4.90 -28.59
C LYS A 608 6.52 4.44 -29.22
N LYS A 609 7.58 5.24 -29.10
CA LYS A 609 8.90 4.90 -29.63
C LYS A 609 9.50 3.69 -28.94
N ILE A 610 9.43 3.63 -27.60
CA ILE A 610 9.96 2.50 -26.83
C ILE A 610 9.19 1.22 -27.20
N TRP A 611 7.86 1.29 -27.26
CA TRP A 611 7.04 0.15 -27.62
C TRP A 611 7.35 -0.39 -29.02
N ALA A 612 7.44 0.50 -30.00
CA ALA A 612 7.67 0.13 -31.39
C ALA A 612 9.10 -0.34 -31.68
N LYS A 613 10.11 0.28 -31.06
CA LYS A 613 11.52 -0.01 -31.36
C LYS A 613 12.16 -1.04 -30.44
N ASP A 614 11.85 -0.99 -29.15
CA ASP A 614 12.59 -1.73 -28.14
C ASP A 614 11.81 -2.98 -27.67
N VAL A 615 10.48 -2.89 -27.58
CA VAL A 615 9.62 -3.96 -27.04
C VAL A 615 9.13 -4.92 -28.13
N GLN A 616 8.45 -4.43 -29.17
CA GLN A 616 7.87 -5.23 -30.25
C GLN A 616 8.91 -5.65 -31.31
N ARG A 617 9.90 -6.44 -30.89
CA ARG A 617 10.93 -6.98 -31.80
C ARG A 617 10.35 -8.09 -32.68
N PRO A 618 10.79 -8.24 -33.94
CA PRO A 618 10.36 -9.33 -34.80
C PRO A 618 10.66 -10.69 -34.16
N VAL A 619 9.68 -11.59 -34.22
CA VAL A 619 9.82 -12.98 -33.78
C VAL A 619 9.56 -13.85 -34.99
N ASP A 620 10.50 -14.75 -35.30
CA ASP A 620 10.27 -15.75 -36.34
C ASP A 620 9.24 -16.77 -35.84
N MET A 621 8.09 -16.78 -36.50
CA MET A 621 6.97 -17.67 -36.21
C MET A 621 6.95 -18.90 -37.13
N SER A 622 7.92 -19.05 -38.03
CA SER A 622 8.00 -20.19 -38.93
C SER A 622 8.34 -21.49 -38.20
N GLY A 623 7.81 -22.62 -38.66
CA GLY A 623 8.08 -23.94 -38.08
C GLY A 623 7.15 -24.35 -36.92
N PRO A 624 7.51 -25.40 -36.15
CA PRO A 624 6.66 -25.99 -35.11
C PRO A 624 6.37 -25.03 -33.95
N SER A 625 5.27 -25.25 -33.23
CA SER A 625 4.93 -24.41 -32.07
C SER A 625 5.97 -24.54 -30.95
N LEU A 626 5.97 -23.60 -30.00
CA LEU A 626 6.82 -23.68 -28.81
C LEU A 626 6.60 -25.00 -28.05
N TRP A 627 5.35 -25.43 -27.92
CA TRP A 627 4.99 -26.64 -27.19
C TRP A 627 5.42 -27.90 -27.93
N ASP A 628 5.34 -27.93 -29.26
CA ASP A 628 5.83 -29.06 -30.06
C ASP A 628 7.34 -29.21 -29.93
N GLN A 629 8.08 -28.10 -29.98
CA GLN A 629 9.53 -28.09 -29.78
C GLN A 629 9.91 -28.57 -28.38
N LEU A 630 9.24 -28.07 -27.34
CA LEU A 630 9.49 -28.46 -25.95
C LEU A 630 9.16 -29.95 -25.72
N ASN A 631 8.02 -30.43 -26.23
CA ASN A 631 7.63 -31.83 -26.13
C ASN A 631 8.62 -32.74 -26.86
N THR A 632 9.11 -32.33 -28.03
CA THR A 632 10.16 -33.04 -28.77
C THR A 632 11.46 -33.12 -27.97
N HIS A 633 11.88 -32.02 -27.35
CA HIS A 633 13.06 -31.97 -26.48
C HIS A 633 12.91 -32.93 -25.28
N VAL A 634 11.79 -32.85 -24.56
CA VAL A 634 11.51 -33.71 -23.40
C VAL A 634 11.49 -35.19 -23.79
N ARG A 635 10.81 -35.56 -24.90
CA ARG A 635 10.78 -36.95 -25.38
C ARG A 635 12.16 -37.47 -25.80
N THR A 636 13.03 -36.61 -26.31
CA THR A 636 14.40 -37.00 -26.66
C THR A 636 15.23 -37.21 -25.40
N ALA A 637 15.19 -36.29 -24.44
CA ALA A 637 15.89 -36.43 -23.17
C ALA A 637 15.45 -37.70 -22.39
N LEU A 638 14.15 -38.00 -22.37
CA LEU A 638 13.64 -39.23 -21.75
C LEU A 638 14.19 -40.51 -22.40
N ARG A 639 14.30 -40.52 -23.73
CA ARG A 639 14.87 -41.67 -24.45
C ARG A 639 16.37 -41.83 -24.18
N GLU A 640 17.10 -40.72 -24.08
CA GLU A 640 18.54 -40.73 -23.76
C GLU A 640 18.82 -41.29 -22.36
N GLU A 641 17.93 -41.00 -21.40
CA GLU A 641 17.99 -41.53 -20.03
C GLU A 641 17.40 -42.96 -19.90
N GLY A 642 17.02 -43.60 -21.00
CA GLY A 642 16.52 -44.98 -21.03
C GLY A 642 15.06 -45.18 -20.60
N TYR A 643 14.28 -44.11 -20.45
CA TYR A 643 12.85 -44.19 -20.15
C TYR A 643 12.03 -44.47 -21.41
N SER A 644 11.02 -45.33 -21.30
CA SER A 644 10.01 -45.48 -22.35
C SER A 644 9.09 -44.26 -22.37
N THR A 645 8.91 -43.65 -23.54
CA THR A 645 7.94 -42.55 -23.73
C THR A 645 6.48 -42.94 -23.47
N LEU A 646 6.20 -44.24 -23.32
CA LEU A 646 4.87 -44.75 -22.94
C LEU A 646 4.63 -44.72 -21.43
N ASP A 647 5.69 -44.68 -20.61
CA ASP A 647 5.57 -44.73 -19.13
C ASP A 647 5.26 -43.36 -18.54
N ILE A 648 5.55 -42.28 -19.28
CA ILE A 648 5.39 -40.89 -18.83
C ILE A 648 4.28 -40.22 -19.64
N ASN A 649 3.07 -40.21 -19.08
CA ASN A 649 1.91 -39.55 -19.68
C ASN A 649 1.51 -38.32 -18.84
N TYR A 650 1.91 -37.13 -19.29
CA TYR A 650 1.55 -35.87 -18.63
C TYR A 650 0.03 -35.62 -18.60
N MET A 651 -0.76 -36.24 -19.50
CA MET A 651 -2.22 -36.15 -19.48
C MET A 651 -2.81 -36.73 -18.20
N ARG A 652 -2.10 -37.61 -17.50
CA ARG A 652 -2.52 -38.11 -16.17
C ARG A 652 -2.51 -37.01 -15.09
N GLN A 653 -1.84 -35.88 -15.35
CA GLN A 653 -1.79 -34.72 -14.47
C GLN A 653 -2.71 -33.58 -14.93
N ILE A 654 -3.49 -33.77 -16.00
CA ILE A 654 -4.40 -32.72 -16.51
C ILE A 654 -5.41 -32.30 -15.46
N ASP A 655 -6.03 -33.25 -14.75
CA ASP A 655 -7.00 -32.92 -13.71
C ASP A 655 -6.34 -32.15 -12.56
N HIS A 656 -5.07 -32.46 -12.26
CA HIS A 656 -4.29 -31.69 -11.28
C HIS A 656 -3.99 -30.27 -11.81
N ALA A 657 -3.64 -30.14 -13.09
CA ALA A 657 -3.40 -28.84 -13.72
C ALA A 657 -4.66 -27.96 -13.76
N TRP A 658 -5.84 -28.55 -14.02
CA TRP A 658 -7.12 -27.84 -13.93
C TRP A 658 -7.43 -27.39 -12.51
N LYS A 659 -7.18 -28.24 -11.51
CA LYS A 659 -7.31 -27.85 -10.10
C LYS A 659 -6.38 -26.68 -9.75
N ILE A 660 -5.16 -26.61 -10.28
CA ILE A 660 -4.25 -25.46 -10.06
C ILE A 660 -4.76 -24.18 -10.74
N ARG A 661 -5.52 -24.29 -11.83
CA ARG A 661 -6.08 -23.15 -12.56
C ARG A 661 -7.31 -22.57 -11.86
N ASP A 662 -8.09 -23.42 -11.20
CA ASP A 662 -9.33 -23.06 -10.50
C ASP A 662 -9.11 -22.82 -8.99
N LEU A 663 -7.84 -22.76 -8.56
CA LEU A 663 -7.36 -22.28 -7.26
C LEU A 663 -6.78 -20.87 -7.42
#